data_AF-A0A9D6W294-F1
#
_entry.id   AF-A0A9D6W294-F1
#
_cell.length_a   1.000
_cell.length_b   1.000
_cell.length_c   1.000
_cell.angle_alpha   90.00
_cell.angle_beta   90.00
_cell.angle_gamma   90.00
#
_symmetry.space_group_name_H-M   'P 1'
#
loop_
_entity.id
_entity.type
_entity.pdbx_description
1 polymer ?
#
loop_
_entity_poly.entity_id
_entity_poly.type
_entity_poly.pdbx_seq_one_letter_code
_entity_poly.pdbx_strand_id
1 'polypeptide(L)'
;MHLSHEDRNHRQLDPIDPPRTNNSPLSPLFPLSLLPLLPLLFLAACAAGGDDNLADARDTARDDGRSDGDASHTDTGEERCGHEREPCCGGSACGPSLTCSAGTCTGVEACGREGQPCCSGIACTSDLVCTGGRCAAEPACGGERQPCCSGDACRSGLVCERSSCVPPAACGGSRQPCCGGTACASGLLCEGGTCNTAPACGGPRQPCCSGTACNEGLVCDGGTCNTAPAACGALGQPCCSGATCTESGASCCGGACTDTARDPRNCGTCGNRCSGSCSGGSCEAAACGAEGQPCCSTGERCRTGLDCSASDRCERSASCTPAGEACAGGGCCDGLSCRASPEDSLCCVEANGACTTSADCCGWMSCVAGRCACQPGSDICTVTGDCCAGLTCTDEACTSTAPTDPCGDSTACDACTGRASCGWCDDDASCRTGSISGPSSGTCSDWSWLASTCGGSSTDPCNAHDSCDACTAVLDCGWCAASGTCMTGAGAGPDSGSCDDWRWYSAACTTAADPCAANASCGTCTVEAGCGWCDDGGACLSGTSTGPATGSCTAWTWLPSSCAGDECSATADCNACTTTASCGWCGDSASCAAGSWSGPTAGSCSDWIWSASSCPSADPCLDWYDCGTCTIQGSCGWCEDSWSCLTGSSAGPDSGSCADWRWSSADCVAADPCNAHADCDACTGDAGCGWCEDSWTCLSGGPTRPDVGACAAWRYYAEACAPPPDPCDAHGDCGACTGDAACGWCDSSWTCMTGGPTGPDAGSCSDWRYSAADCAPPPDPCDAHWDCAACTGDSACGWCEDSWTCMTGDSYGPDSGSCGDWRYLAAEC
;
A
#
# COMPACT_ATOMS: atom_id res chain seq x y z
N MET A 1 -10.36 -35.82 -95.23
CA MET A 1 -9.06 -35.73 -94.53
C MET A 1 -9.41 -35.07 -93.19
N HIS A 2 -9.36 -35.77 -92.05
CA HIS A 2 -8.15 -36.22 -91.30
C HIS A 2 -7.27 -35.04 -90.88
N LEU A 3 -6.72 -34.91 -89.66
CA LEU A 3 -6.78 -35.63 -88.36
C LEU A 3 -6.22 -34.64 -87.28
N SER A 4 -6.32 -34.81 -85.95
CA SER A 4 -6.86 -35.89 -85.10
C SER A 4 -7.70 -35.37 -83.89
N HIS A 5 -7.30 -35.74 -82.67
CA HIS A 5 -8.11 -36.13 -81.50
C HIS A 5 -7.19 -36.14 -80.24
N GLU A 6 -7.57 -36.11 -78.94
CA GLU A 6 -8.81 -35.94 -78.14
C GLU A 6 -8.37 -35.95 -76.63
N ASP A 7 -9.07 -35.49 -75.58
CA ASP A 7 -10.19 -34.55 -75.38
C ASP A 7 -10.17 -34.12 -73.86
N ARG A 8 -10.54 -32.89 -73.44
CA ARG A 8 -11.88 -32.40 -72.98
C ARG A 8 -12.45 -33.05 -71.67
N ASN A 9 -13.34 -32.43 -70.89
CA ASN A 9 -14.20 -31.25 -71.13
C ASN A 9 -14.60 -30.45 -69.86
N HIS A 10 -15.27 -29.29 -70.07
CA HIS A 10 -15.89 -28.40 -69.06
C HIS A 10 -17.01 -29.09 -68.20
N ARG A 11 -17.55 -28.53 -67.09
CA ARG A 11 -18.38 -27.29 -67.00
C ARG A 11 -18.74 -26.83 -65.56
N GLN A 12 -19.38 -25.66 -65.50
CA GLN A 12 -19.89 -24.85 -64.36
C GLN A 12 -21.33 -25.23 -63.91
N LEU A 13 -21.72 -24.99 -62.63
CA LEU A 13 -23.11 -24.66 -62.16
C LEU A 13 -23.25 -24.52 -60.62
N ASP A 14 -24.29 -23.80 -60.17
CA ASP A 14 -24.74 -23.63 -58.76
C ASP A 14 -26.01 -24.50 -58.44
N PRO A 15 -27.03 -24.10 -57.62
CA PRO A 15 -27.34 -24.68 -56.28
C PRO A 15 -28.71 -25.39 -56.13
N ILE A 16 -28.96 -26.14 -55.02
CA ILE A 16 -30.25 -26.84 -54.74
C ILE A 16 -30.66 -26.84 -53.24
N ASP A 17 -31.98 -26.80 -52.98
CA ASP A 17 -32.76 -26.67 -51.72
C ASP A 17 -34.14 -27.42 -51.84
N PRO A 18 -34.92 -27.77 -50.79
CA PRO A 18 -34.73 -27.67 -49.33
C PRO A 18 -34.38 -29.04 -48.67
N PRO A 19 -35.22 -29.85 -47.94
CA PRO A 19 -36.68 -29.86 -47.72
C PRO A 19 -37.14 -29.37 -46.31
N ARG A 20 -38.40 -29.68 -45.90
CA ARG A 20 -38.99 -29.44 -44.55
C ARG A 20 -39.69 -30.69 -44.00
N THR A 21 -39.84 -30.79 -42.67
CA THR A 21 -41.01 -31.35 -41.93
C THR A 21 -40.82 -31.06 -40.43
N ASN A 22 -41.70 -30.33 -39.73
CA ASN A 22 -43.04 -30.68 -39.23
C ASN A 22 -43.10 -31.91 -38.29
N ASN A 23 -43.06 -31.70 -36.97
CA ASN A 23 -44.27 -31.77 -36.11
C ASN A 23 -43.95 -31.60 -34.60
N SER A 24 -44.83 -30.90 -33.87
CA SER A 24 -44.91 -30.95 -32.39
C SER A 24 -45.61 -32.24 -31.93
N PRO A 25 -45.59 -32.59 -30.62
CA PRO A 25 -46.79 -32.25 -29.83
C PRO A 25 -46.61 -31.98 -28.32
N LEU A 26 -47.54 -31.16 -27.78
CA LEU A 26 -48.13 -31.17 -26.43
C LEU A 26 -47.30 -30.82 -25.16
N SER A 27 -47.88 -29.94 -24.34
CA SER A 27 -47.53 -29.62 -22.94
C SER A 27 -48.15 -30.61 -21.95
N PRO A 28 -47.80 -30.54 -20.64
CA PRO A 28 -48.81 -30.01 -19.70
C PRO A 28 -48.30 -29.20 -18.48
N LEU A 29 -49.10 -28.19 -18.09
CA LEU A 29 -49.43 -27.74 -16.71
C LEU A 29 -48.34 -27.23 -15.71
N PHE A 30 -48.36 -25.91 -15.48
CA PHE A 30 -48.41 -25.11 -14.22
C PHE A 30 -48.46 -25.81 -12.82
N PRO A 31 -48.13 -25.15 -11.65
CA PRO A 31 -47.87 -23.69 -11.44
C PRO A 31 -46.78 -23.23 -10.38
N LEU A 32 -46.52 -21.90 -10.35
CA LEU A 32 -46.32 -20.96 -9.20
C LEU A 32 -45.10 -21.00 -8.22
N SER A 33 -44.58 -19.78 -7.95
CA SER A 33 -44.04 -19.24 -6.66
C SER A 33 -42.68 -19.72 -6.09
N LEU A 34 -41.91 -18.95 -5.27
CA LEU A 34 -41.63 -17.49 -5.14
C LEU A 34 -40.52 -17.26 -4.07
N LEU A 35 -39.44 -16.51 -4.37
CA LEU A 35 -38.42 -15.96 -3.42
C LEU A 35 -37.59 -16.99 -2.58
N PRO A 36 -36.58 -16.58 -1.78
CA PRO A 36 -35.44 -15.71 -2.13
C PRO A 36 -34.06 -16.34 -1.76
N LEU A 37 -32.96 -15.69 -2.15
CA LEU A 37 -31.63 -15.87 -1.54
C LEU A 37 -30.99 -14.51 -1.25
N LEU A 38 -30.45 -14.33 -0.04
CA LEU A 38 -29.58 -13.20 0.33
C LEU A 38 -28.09 -13.59 0.13
N PRO A 39 -27.19 -12.60 -0.01
CA PRO A 39 -25.77 -12.85 -0.26
C PRO A 39 -24.98 -13.24 1.00
N LEU A 40 -23.83 -13.88 0.78
CA LEU A 40 -22.79 -14.11 1.80
C LEU A 40 -21.98 -12.84 2.02
N LEU A 41 -21.70 -12.50 3.27
CA LEU A 41 -20.82 -11.40 3.67
C LEU A 41 -19.45 -11.98 4.06
N PHE A 42 -18.38 -11.54 3.39
CA PHE A 42 -17.02 -11.89 3.78
C PHE A 42 -16.52 -10.98 4.90
N LEU A 43 -16.10 -11.56 6.01
CA LEU A 43 -15.29 -10.89 7.03
C LEU A 43 -13.81 -11.00 6.65
N ALA A 44 -13.12 -9.86 6.58
CA ALA A 44 -11.67 -9.82 6.57
C ALA A 44 -11.17 -9.59 8.01
N ALA A 45 -10.41 -10.53 8.55
CA ALA A 45 -9.80 -10.40 9.87
C ALA A 45 -8.36 -9.88 9.76
N CYS A 46 -7.95 -9.05 10.73
CA CYS A 46 -6.55 -8.94 11.13
C CYS A 46 -6.44 -9.30 12.61
N ALA A 47 -5.34 -9.95 13.01
CA ALA A 47 -5.22 -10.54 14.34
C ALA A 47 -3.94 -10.08 15.04
N ALA A 48 -4.15 -9.50 16.23
CA ALA A 48 -3.34 -9.47 17.44
C ALA A 48 -1.79 -9.49 17.38
N GLY A 49 -1.20 -8.56 18.13
CA GLY A 49 0.15 -8.67 18.68
C GLY A 49 0.27 -7.86 19.98
N GLY A 50 0.05 -8.51 21.12
CA GLY A 50 0.37 -7.99 22.46
C GLY A 50 1.78 -8.43 22.92
N ASP A 51 2.26 -8.21 24.14
CA ASP A 51 1.70 -7.53 25.33
C ASP A 51 2.90 -7.06 26.22
N ASP A 52 2.61 -6.42 27.37
CA ASP A 52 3.48 -6.36 28.58
C ASP A 52 4.82 -5.57 28.52
N ASN A 53 5.30 -4.85 29.56
CA ASN A 53 4.89 -4.79 30.97
C ASN A 53 5.51 -3.56 31.71
N LEU A 54 4.82 -3.04 32.75
CA LEU A 54 5.32 -2.38 34.00
C LEU A 54 6.30 -1.15 33.91
N ALA A 55 6.36 -0.20 34.88
CA ALA A 55 5.66 -0.06 36.16
C ALA A 55 5.62 1.40 36.71
N ASP A 56 4.71 1.58 37.67
CA ASP A 56 4.77 2.46 38.86
C ASP A 56 4.54 3.98 38.73
N ALA A 57 4.12 4.57 39.85
CA ALA A 57 3.70 5.96 40.01
C ALA A 57 4.25 6.54 41.32
N ARG A 58 4.15 7.88 41.50
CA ARG A 58 3.50 8.53 42.67
C ARG A 58 3.85 10.01 42.85
N ASP A 59 2.87 10.71 43.43
CA ASP A 59 2.99 11.82 44.39
C ASP A 59 3.74 13.12 43.96
N THR A 60 3.26 14.33 44.26
CA THR A 60 2.19 14.74 45.20
C THR A 60 1.63 16.14 44.88
N ALA A 61 0.38 16.42 45.29
CA ALA A 61 -0.11 17.64 45.97
C ALA A 61 0.19 19.07 45.39
N ARG A 62 -0.72 20.07 45.42
CA ARG A 62 -2.06 20.23 46.01
C ARG A 62 -2.71 21.58 45.59
N ASP A 63 -4.03 21.70 45.80
CA ASP A 63 -4.86 22.78 46.40
C ASP A 63 -4.36 24.28 46.34
N ASP A 64 -5.16 25.35 46.19
CA ASP A 64 -6.64 25.51 46.16
C ASP A 64 -7.10 26.94 45.72
N GLY A 65 -8.39 27.10 45.37
CA GLY A 65 -9.21 28.35 45.47
C GLY A 65 -9.06 29.49 44.42
N ARG A 66 -10.13 30.13 43.88
CA ARG A 66 -11.23 31.00 44.44
C ARG A 66 -10.80 32.49 44.68
N SER A 67 -11.60 33.55 44.44
CA SER A 67 -13.05 33.72 44.14
C SER A 67 -13.34 35.02 43.32
N ASP A 68 -14.63 35.29 43.06
CA ASP A 68 -15.24 36.38 42.28
C ASP A 68 -15.38 37.76 43.00
N GLY A 69 -15.88 38.81 42.28
CA GLY A 69 -16.87 39.74 42.90
C GLY A 69 -16.78 41.28 42.72
N ASP A 70 -17.13 41.81 41.54
CA ASP A 70 -17.91 43.06 41.24
C ASP A 70 -17.65 44.43 41.97
N ALA A 71 -18.44 45.47 41.64
CA ALA A 71 -18.10 46.90 41.76
C ALA A 71 -18.93 47.77 42.73
N SER A 72 -18.49 49.03 43.01
CA SER A 72 -19.28 50.27 42.73
C SER A 72 -18.74 51.62 43.29
N HIS A 73 -18.61 52.60 42.37
CA HIS A 73 -19.08 54.01 42.42
C HIS A 73 -18.80 54.99 43.61
N THR A 74 -18.09 56.11 43.37
CA THR A 74 -18.55 57.54 43.45
C THR A 74 -17.38 58.54 43.29
N ASP A 75 -17.67 59.84 43.03
CA ASP A 75 -16.71 60.87 42.62
C ASP A 75 -16.80 62.16 43.46
N THR A 76 -15.64 62.65 43.94
CA THR A 76 -15.33 64.08 44.12
C THR A 76 -13.83 64.30 43.92
N GLY A 77 -13.41 64.87 42.79
CA GLY A 77 -11.98 65.06 42.48
C GLY A 77 -11.31 66.27 43.13
N GLU A 78 -10.05 66.11 43.55
CA GLU A 78 -8.95 66.98 43.10
C GLU A 78 -7.55 66.36 43.39
N GLU A 79 -7.11 65.44 42.53
CA GLU A 79 -5.71 65.39 42.05
C GLU A 79 -5.70 64.57 40.74
N ARG A 80 -5.30 65.17 39.62
CA ARG A 80 -5.17 64.46 38.34
C ARG A 80 -3.85 63.70 38.34
N CYS A 81 -3.95 62.38 38.22
CA CYS A 81 -2.83 61.46 38.30
C CYS A 81 -3.00 60.33 37.28
N GLY A 82 -1.88 59.72 36.91
CA GLY A 82 -1.85 58.47 36.15
C GLY A 82 -1.70 58.59 34.62
N HIS A 83 -1.97 59.74 34.00
CA HIS A 83 -1.68 59.94 32.58
C HIS A 83 -0.21 60.28 32.32
N GLU A 84 0.24 60.24 31.04
CA GLU A 84 1.64 60.52 30.71
C GLU A 84 2.05 61.93 31.17
N ARG A 85 3.11 62.02 31.97
CA ARG A 85 3.66 63.24 32.60
C ARG A 85 2.78 63.85 33.71
N GLU A 86 1.68 63.20 34.10
CA GLU A 86 0.99 63.49 35.37
C GLU A 86 1.66 62.75 36.55
N PRO A 87 1.42 63.16 37.80
CA PRO A 87 1.87 62.43 39.00
C PRO A 87 1.32 61.00 39.04
N CYS A 88 2.01 60.09 39.74
CA CYS A 88 1.51 58.73 39.94
C CYS A 88 0.38 58.69 40.99
N CYS A 89 -0.74 58.05 40.68
CA CYS A 89 -1.82 57.85 41.64
C CYS A 89 -1.33 57.04 42.86
N GLY A 90 -1.60 57.53 44.06
CA GLY A 90 -1.09 56.92 45.30
C GLY A 90 0.45 56.89 45.42
N GLY A 91 1.17 57.62 44.56
CA GLY A 91 2.64 57.63 44.49
C GLY A 91 3.28 56.48 43.70
N SER A 92 2.50 55.58 43.10
CA SER A 92 3.05 54.41 42.37
C SER A 92 2.24 53.93 41.16
N ALA A 93 0.94 54.20 41.07
CA ALA A 93 0.09 53.71 40.00
C ALA A 93 0.01 54.69 38.81
N CYS A 94 -0.07 54.13 37.61
CA CYS A 94 -0.27 54.87 36.36
C CYS A 94 -1.33 54.17 35.49
N GLY A 95 -1.82 54.86 34.46
CA GLY A 95 -2.67 54.25 33.44
C GLY A 95 -1.97 53.13 32.66
N PRO A 96 -2.72 52.29 31.93
CA PRO A 96 -2.15 51.19 31.16
C PRO A 96 -1.05 51.67 30.20
N SER A 97 0.00 50.86 30.06
CA SER A 97 1.22 51.14 29.28
C SER A 97 2.13 52.28 29.79
N LEU A 98 1.92 52.79 31.01
CA LEU A 98 2.80 53.76 31.67
C LEU A 98 3.38 53.18 32.97
N THR A 99 4.61 53.59 33.34
CA THR A 99 5.28 53.18 34.59
C THR A 99 5.59 54.40 35.44
N CYS A 100 5.39 54.31 36.76
CA CYS A 100 5.75 55.36 37.69
C CYS A 100 7.27 55.42 37.89
N SER A 101 7.91 56.50 37.43
CA SER A 101 9.33 56.77 37.69
C SER A 101 9.49 58.13 38.37
N ALA A 102 10.19 58.15 39.51
CA ALA A 102 10.41 59.34 40.33
C ALA A 102 9.12 60.15 40.65
N GLY A 103 8.00 59.45 40.85
CA GLY A 103 6.70 60.07 41.18
C GLY A 103 5.90 60.62 39.98
N THR A 104 6.40 60.47 38.76
CA THR A 104 5.71 60.88 37.52
C THR A 104 5.48 59.67 36.61
N CYS A 105 4.35 59.62 35.90
CA CYS A 105 4.04 58.54 34.97
C CYS A 105 4.73 58.75 33.62
N THR A 106 5.63 57.82 33.26
CA THR A 106 6.42 57.86 32.01
C THR A 106 6.16 56.61 31.17
N GLY A 107 6.10 56.77 29.85
CA GLY A 107 6.09 55.62 28.94
C GLY A 107 7.39 54.83 29.01
N VAL A 108 7.31 53.51 28.86
CA VAL A 108 8.49 52.65 28.72
C VAL A 108 9.12 52.91 27.35
N GLU A 109 10.43 53.09 27.26
CA GLU A 109 11.11 53.20 25.96
C GLU A 109 10.88 51.92 25.14
N ALA A 110 10.51 52.07 23.86
CA ALA A 110 10.05 50.97 23.04
C ALA A 110 11.16 49.91 22.85
N CYS A 111 10.89 48.72 23.38
CA CYS A 111 11.79 47.57 23.36
C CYS A 111 11.21 46.42 22.51
N GLY A 112 12.08 45.50 22.12
CA GLY A 112 11.69 44.19 21.62
C GLY A 112 11.59 44.03 20.09
N ARG A 113 11.40 45.10 19.31
CA ARG A 113 11.42 45.02 17.84
C ARG A 113 12.86 45.04 17.30
N GLU A 114 13.03 44.69 16.03
CA GLU A 114 14.34 44.67 15.36
C GLU A 114 15.10 46.01 15.53
N GLY A 115 16.37 45.92 15.93
CA GLY A 115 17.23 47.06 16.24
C GLY A 115 16.97 47.75 17.59
N GLN A 116 15.84 47.49 18.27
CA GLN A 116 15.53 48.07 19.59
C GLN A 116 16.28 47.35 20.72
N PRO A 117 16.39 47.97 21.93
CA PRO A 117 16.84 47.27 23.13
C PRO A 117 15.93 46.08 23.45
N CYS A 118 16.49 45.03 24.05
CA CYS A 118 15.70 43.89 24.50
C CYS A 118 14.84 44.25 25.71
N CYS A 119 13.56 43.87 25.69
CA CYS A 119 12.68 44.00 26.84
C CYS A 119 13.24 43.19 28.03
N SER A 120 13.31 43.82 29.20
CA SER A 120 13.94 43.26 30.42
C SER A 120 15.37 42.73 30.19
N GLY A 121 16.08 43.22 29.18
CA GLY A 121 17.46 42.84 28.87
C GLY A 121 17.66 41.51 28.13
N ILE A 122 16.60 40.72 27.89
CA ILE A 122 16.70 39.40 27.23
C ILE A 122 15.58 39.07 26.23
N ALA A 123 14.42 39.74 26.29
CA ALA A 123 13.25 39.37 25.50
C ALA A 123 13.04 40.27 24.28
N CYS A 124 12.52 39.70 23.20
CA CYS A 124 12.16 40.38 21.96
C CYS A 124 10.74 39.98 21.54
N THR A 125 10.13 40.72 20.61
CA THR A 125 8.90 40.24 19.94
C THR A 125 9.24 39.02 19.08
N SER A 126 8.24 38.19 18.78
CA SER A 126 8.41 36.89 18.11
C SER A 126 9.35 36.94 16.90
N ASP A 127 10.15 35.87 16.78
CA ASP A 127 11.13 35.60 15.71
C ASP A 127 12.41 36.47 15.73
N LEU A 128 12.67 37.19 16.83
CA LEU A 128 13.92 37.93 17.08
C LEU A 128 14.61 37.46 18.37
N VAL A 129 15.95 37.53 18.40
CA VAL A 129 16.80 37.14 19.53
C VAL A 129 17.57 38.34 20.09
N CYS A 130 17.82 38.33 21.40
CA CYS A 130 18.55 39.39 22.10
C CYS A 130 20.07 39.20 22.02
N THR A 131 20.68 39.74 20.97
CA THR A 131 22.11 39.51 20.68
C THR A 131 22.88 40.82 20.87
N GLY A 132 23.71 40.87 21.92
CA GLY A 132 24.43 42.09 22.32
C GLY A 132 23.56 43.18 22.97
N GLY A 133 22.40 42.83 23.53
CA GLY A 133 21.48 43.77 24.19
C GLY A 133 20.52 44.51 23.26
N ARG A 134 20.49 44.14 21.98
CA ARG A 134 19.47 44.56 21.00
C ARG A 134 18.82 43.34 20.34
N CYS A 135 17.59 43.52 19.87
CA CYS A 135 16.86 42.48 19.16
C CYS A 135 17.28 42.45 17.68
N ALA A 136 17.64 41.27 17.19
CA ALA A 136 18.01 41.02 15.79
C ALA A 136 17.49 39.65 15.33
N ALA A 137 17.38 39.43 14.03
CA ALA A 137 17.27 38.07 13.50
C ALA A 137 18.62 37.35 13.68
N GLU A 138 18.59 36.08 14.09
CA GLU A 138 19.80 35.26 14.19
C GLU A 138 20.42 35.02 12.80
N PRO A 139 21.76 34.82 12.71
CA PRO A 139 22.41 34.43 11.47
C PRO A 139 21.82 33.10 10.98
N ALA A 140 21.22 33.11 9.79
CA ALA A 140 20.43 32.00 9.29
C ALA A 140 21.22 30.69 9.22
N CYS A 141 20.78 29.70 10.01
CA CYS A 141 21.27 28.33 9.99
C CYS A 141 20.30 27.38 9.27
N GLY A 142 20.80 26.22 8.89
CA GLY A 142 20.00 25.08 8.44
C GLY A 142 19.58 25.06 6.97
N GLY A 143 19.71 26.15 6.21
CA GLY A 143 19.53 26.17 4.76
C GLY A 143 20.73 25.61 3.98
N GLU A 144 20.60 25.39 2.67
CA GLU A 144 21.70 24.84 1.87
C GLU A 144 22.94 25.76 1.92
N ARG A 145 24.10 25.17 2.19
CA ARG A 145 25.41 25.84 2.37
C ARG A 145 25.46 26.82 3.55
N GLN A 146 24.42 26.87 4.40
CA GLN A 146 24.45 27.61 5.66
C GLN A 146 25.10 26.77 6.77
N PRO A 147 25.56 27.39 7.87
CA PRO A 147 25.96 26.66 9.07
C PRO A 147 24.84 25.76 9.59
N CYS A 148 25.20 24.63 10.18
CA CYS A 148 24.23 23.77 10.86
C CYS A 148 23.65 24.48 12.10
N CYS A 149 22.37 24.25 12.38
CA CYS A 149 21.75 24.70 13.62
C CYS A 149 22.23 23.82 14.80
N SER A 150 22.00 24.29 16.04
CA SER A 150 22.41 23.59 17.26
C SER A 150 21.94 22.12 17.29
N GLY A 151 22.86 21.19 17.53
CA GLY A 151 22.59 19.75 17.45
C GLY A 151 22.75 19.15 16.05
N ASP A 152 23.63 19.74 15.23
CA ASP A 152 23.93 19.32 13.85
C ASP A 152 22.68 19.22 12.93
N ALA A 153 21.69 20.06 13.22
CA ALA A 153 20.40 20.05 12.55
C ALA A 153 20.38 20.95 11.30
N CYS A 154 19.69 20.48 10.26
CA CYS A 154 19.43 21.20 9.02
C CYS A 154 17.93 21.16 8.69
N ARG A 155 17.48 22.00 7.75
CA ARG A 155 16.10 21.95 7.24
C ARG A 155 15.89 20.68 6.41
N SER A 156 14.64 20.23 6.32
CA SER A 156 14.22 18.99 5.68
C SER A 156 14.85 18.79 4.30
N GLY A 157 15.54 17.66 4.10
CA GLY A 157 16.24 17.33 2.86
C GLY A 157 17.74 17.66 2.82
N LEU A 158 18.32 18.22 3.90
CA LEU A 158 19.74 18.53 4.02
C LEU A 158 20.37 17.78 5.22
N VAL A 159 21.68 17.51 5.14
CA VAL A 159 22.48 16.86 6.18
C VAL A 159 23.61 17.79 6.61
N CYS A 160 23.91 17.83 7.91
CA CYS A 160 25.07 18.55 8.42
C CYS A 160 26.35 17.75 8.13
N GLU A 161 27.18 18.21 7.19
CA GLU A 161 28.53 17.68 7.01
C GLU A 161 29.55 18.80 7.28
N ARG A 162 30.53 18.52 8.15
CA ARG A 162 31.64 19.45 8.46
C ARG A 162 31.16 20.88 8.80
N SER A 163 30.12 20.97 9.62
CA SER A 163 29.50 22.24 10.08
C SER A 163 28.72 23.03 9.02
N SER A 164 28.46 22.48 7.82
CA SER A 164 27.59 23.08 6.81
C SER A 164 26.46 22.13 6.40
N CYS A 165 25.28 22.69 6.15
CA CYS A 165 24.13 21.93 5.65
C CYS A 165 24.23 21.72 4.14
N VAL A 166 24.51 20.48 3.72
CA VAL A 166 24.64 20.08 2.32
C VAL A 166 23.47 19.17 1.92
N PRO A 167 23.11 19.07 0.63
CA PRO A 167 22.27 17.98 0.17
C PRO A 167 22.94 16.64 0.52
N PRO A 168 22.21 15.62 1.00
CA PRO A 168 22.76 14.29 1.16
C PRO A 168 23.35 13.83 -0.19
N ALA A 169 24.54 13.22 -0.15
CA ALA A 169 25.18 12.73 -1.36
C ALA A 169 24.21 11.84 -2.14
N ALA A 170 23.91 12.22 -3.39
CA ALA A 170 22.86 11.60 -4.19
C ALA A 170 23.07 10.08 -4.24
N CYS A 171 22.09 9.35 -3.70
CA CYS A 171 22.16 7.92 -3.50
C CYS A 171 21.05 7.22 -4.29
N GLY A 172 21.28 5.95 -4.60
CA GLY A 172 20.29 5.09 -5.21
C GLY A 172 20.22 5.12 -6.75
N GLY A 173 20.67 6.19 -7.41
CA GLY A 173 20.76 6.26 -8.87
C GLY A 173 21.86 5.38 -9.46
N SER A 174 21.88 5.22 -10.79
CA SER A 174 22.87 4.36 -11.46
C SER A 174 24.30 4.85 -11.22
N ARG A 175 25.17 3.95 -10.75
CA ARG A 175 26.55 4.20 -10.28
C ARG A 175 26.68 5.13 -9.06
N GLN A 176 25.59 5.44 -8.36
CA GLN A 176 25.63 6.18 -7.10
C GLN A 176 25.79 5.25 -5.89
N PRO A 177 26.19 5.76 -4.71
CA PRO A 177 26.17 4.99 -3.46
C PRO A 177 24.76 4.49 -3.12
N CYS A 178 24.66 3.34 -2.46
CA CYS A 178 23.35 2.83 -2.01
C CYS A 178 22.79 3.66 -0.84
N CYS A 179 21.53 4.06 -0.92
CA CYS A 179 20.84 4.71 0.18
C CYS A 179 20.78 3.78 1.40
N GLY A 180 21.16 4.28 2.58
CA GLY A 180 21.29 3.45 3.79
C GLY A 180 22.32 2.31 3.69
N GLY A 181 23.17 2.29 2.65
CA GLY A 181 24.11 1.21 2.37
C GLY A 181 23.53 -0.02 1.66
N THR A 182 22.23 -0.06 1.36
CA THR A 182 21.58 -1.25 0.75
C THR A 182 20.50 -0.95 -0.29
N ALA A 183 19.87 0.22 -0.28
CA ALA A 183 18.73 0.54 -1.16
C ALA A 183 19.16 1.30 -2.42
N CYS A 184 18.46 1.03 -3.53
CA CYS A 184 18.66 1.69 -4.82
C CYS A 184 17.31 2.06 -5.44
N ALA A 185 17.33 2.91 -6.47
CA ALA A 185 16.15 3.20 -7.29
C ALA A 185 15.72 1.96 -8.09
N SER A 186 14.44 1.91 -8.46
CA SER A 186 13.80 0.78 -9.15
C SER A 186 14.61 0.30 -10.37
N GLY A 187 14.93 -1.00 -10.40
CA GLY A 187 15.72 -1.63 -11.47
C GLY A 187 17.24 -1.70 -11.21
N LEU A 188 17.73 -1.11 -10.12
CA LEU A 188 19.14 -1.14 -9.74
C LEU A 188 19.37 -2.02 -8.49
N LEU A 189 20.53 -2.68 -8.44
CA LEU A 189 20.95 -3.55 -7.33
C LEU A 189 22.14 -2.93 -6.59
N CYS A 190 22.10 -2.95 -5.27
CA CYS A 190 23.24 -2.55 -4.44
C CYS A 190 24.32 -3.64 -4.44
N GLU A 191 25.44 -3.41 -5.12
CA GLU A 191 26.59 -4.32 -5.14
C GLU A 191 27.87 -3.54 -4.80
N GLY A 192 28.64 -4.03 -3.81
CA GLY A 192 29.83 -3.33 -3.32
C GLY A 192 29.56 -1.95 -2.71
N GLY A 193 28.32 -1.65 -2.31
CA GLY A 193 27.90 -0.32 -1.83
C GLY A 193 27.57 0.69 -2.94
N THR A 194 27.55 0.26 -4.21
CA THR A 194 27.17 1.06 -5.38
C THR A 194 25.93 0.48 -6.05
N CYS A 195 25.01 1.33 -6.50
CA CYS A 195 23.82 0.94 -7.23
C CYS A 195 24.13 0.69 -8.71
N ASN A 196 24.32 -0.57 -9.07
CA ASN A 196 24.57 -1.00 -10.44
C ASN A 196 23.27 -1.44 -11.11
N THR A 197 23.23 -1.44 -12.45
CA THR A 197 22.17 -2.14 -13.18
C THR A 197 22.19 -3.61 -12.79
N ALA A 198 21.05 -4.16 -12.38
CA ALA A 198 20.96 -5.59 -12.07
C ALA A 198 21.46 -6.42 -13.28
N PRO A 199 22.25 -7.48 -13.08
CA PRO A 199 22.66 -8.35 -14.18
C PRO A 199 21.43 -8.86 -14.92
N ALA A 200 21.36 -8.62 -16.23
CA ALA A 200 20.20 -8.97 -17.05
C ALA A 200 19.85 -10.45 -16.82
N CYS A 201 18.64 -10.68 -16.31
CA CYS A 201 18.15 -11.99 -15.89
C CYS A 201 16.95 -12.40 -16.74
N GLY A 202 16.66 -13.70 -16.74
CA GLY A 202 15.47 -14.25 -17.36
C GLY A 202 15.56 -14.53 -18.86
N GLY A 203 16.40 -13.81 -19.61
CA GLY A 203 16.64 -14.05 -21.03
C GLY A 203 17.43 -15.34 -21.33
N PRO A 204 17.55 -15.74 -22.60
CA PRO A 204 18.18 -17.00 -22.97
C PRO A 204 19.68 -17.01 -22.60
N ARG A 205 20.09 -18.00 -21.79
CA ARG A 205 21.40 -18.17 -21.16
C ARG A 205 21.78 -17.10 -20.11
N GLN A 206 20.83 -16.29 -19.66
CA GLN A 206 21.01 -15.38 -18.54
C GLN A 206 20.74 -16.09 -17.20
N PRO A 207 21.18 -15.54 -16.05
CA PRO A 207 20.76 -16.02 -14.73
C PRO A 207 19.25 -15.97 -14.55
N CYS A 208 18.69 -16.87 -13.74
CA CYS A 208 17.26 -16.82 -13.42
C CYS A 208 16.93 -15.63 -12.51
N CYS A 209 15.90 -14.85 -12.87
CA CYS A 209 15.41 -13.77 -12.01
C CYS A 209 14.91 -14.34 -10.68
N SER A 210 15.29 -13.71 -9.57
CA SER A 210 15.04 -14.22 -8.21
C SER A 210 15.47 -15.68 -7.97
N GLY A 211 16.43 -16.19 -8.75
CA GLY A 211 16.96 -17.55 -8.67
C GLY A 211 16.09 -18.65 -9.30
N THR A 212 14.89 -18.36 -9.80
CA THR A 212 13.94 -19.38 -10.31
C THR A 212 13.12 -18.97 -11.54
N ALA A 213 12.91 -17.67 -11.79
CA ALA A 213 12.06 -17.19 -12.87
C ALA A 213 12.85 -16.93 -14.17
N CYS A 214 12.19 -17.11 -15.31
CA CYS A 214 12.72 -16.83 -16.63
C CYS A 214 11.67 -16.16 -17.52
N ASN A 215 12.11 -15.54 -18.61
CA ASN A 215 11.23 -14.97 -19.62
C ASN A 215 10.46 -16.09 -20.35
N GLU A 216 9.36 -15.75 -20.99
CA GLU A 216 8.44 -16.74 -21.57
C GLU A 216 9.13 -17.71 -22.56
N GLY A 217 8.77 -19.00 -22.49
CA GLY A 217 9.38 -20.07 -23.28
C GLY A 217 10.71 -20.62 -22.72
N LEU A 218 11.25 -20.04 -21.65
CA LEU A 218 12.49 -20.47 -21.00
C LEU A 218 12.23 -21.12 -19.63
N VAL A 219 13.12 -22.02 -19.21
CA VAL A 219 13.08 -22.76 -17.95
C VAL A 219 14.38 -22.52 -17.19
N CYS A 220 14.27 -22.27 -15.88
CA CYS A 220 15.44 -22.17 -15.02
C CYS A 220 16.04 -23.57 -14.77
N ASP A 221 17.22 -23.84 -15.32
CA ASP A 221 18.00 -25.05 -15.09
C ASP A 221 19.43 -24.69 -14.69
N GLY A 222 19.95 -25.28 -13.62
CA GLY A 222 21.25 -24.95 -13.05
C GLY A 222 21.45 -23.46 -12.67
N GLY A 223 20.36 -22.73 -12.41
CA GLY A 223 20.38 -21.27 -12.16
C GLY A 223 20.50 -20.41 -13.43
N THR A 224 20.38 -21.02 -14.62
CA THR A 224 20.44 -20.36 -15.94
C THR A 224 19.14 -20.59 -16.72
N CYS A 225 18.63 -19.57 -17.40
CA CYS A 225 17.43 -19.66 -18.22
C CYS A 225 17.73 -20.31 -19.57
N ASN A 226 17.35 -21.58 -19.71
CA ASN A 226 17.55 -22.38 -20.90
C ASN A 226 16.23 -22.53 -21.69
N THR A 227 16.29 -22.77 -22.99
CA THR A 227 15.09 -23.07 -23.78
C THR A 227 14.40 -24.33 -23.26
N ALA A 228 13.09 -24.26 -23.03
CA ALA A 228 12.31 -25.46 -22.69
C ALA A 228 12.56 -26.57 -23.74
N PRO A 229 12.66 -27.85 -23.33
CA PRO A 229 12.68 -28.96 -24.29
C PRO A 229 11.45 -28.88 -25.20
N ALA A 230 11.64 -29.13 -26.51
CA ALA A 230 10.59 -28.97 -27.54
C ALA A 230 9.40 -29.94 -27.43
N ALA A 231 9.26 -30.64 -26.29
CA ALA A 231 8.08 -31.36 -25.86
C ALA A 231 7.89 -31.10 -24.35
N CYS A 232 6.83 -30.39 -23.99
CA CYS A 232 6.35 -30.24 -22.62
C CYS A 232 4.87 -30.64 -22.54
N GLY A 233 4.35 -30.84 -21.33
CA GLY A 233 2.92 -30.97 -21.06
C GLY A 233 2.26 -32.35 -21.29
N ALA A 234 2.84 -33.20 -22.15
CA ALA A 234 2.39 -34.58 -22.34
C ALA A 234 2.86 -35.50 -21.20
N LEU A 235 2.26 -36.69 -21.03
CA LEU A 235 2.65 -37.61 -19.95
C LEU A 235 4.16 -37.90 -19.91
N GLY A 236 4.74 -37.77 -18.72
CA GLY A 236 6.17 -37.97 -18.46
C GLY A 236 7.10 -36.86 -18.99
N GLN A 237 6.58 -35.83 -19.67
CA GLN A 237 7.35 -34.65 -20.07
C GLN A 237 7.38 -33.59 -18.95
N PRO A 238 8.32 -32.63 -19.01
CA PRO A 238 8.29 -31.45 -18.14
C PRO A 238 6.98 -30.68 -18.28
N CYS A 239 6.50 -30.06 -17.19
CA CYS A 239 5.31 -29.21 -17.24
C CYS A 239 5.58 -27.94 -18.06
N CYS A 240 4.71 -27.60 -19.01
CA CYS A 240 4.79 -26.32 -19.70
C CYS A 240 4.56 -25.18 -18.69
N SER A 241 5.29 -24.07 -18.82
CA SER A 241 5.29 -22.95 -17.85
C SER A 241 5.43 -23.36 -16.37
N GLY A 242 6.08 -24.50 -16.09
CA GLY A 242 6.33 -25.01 -14.74
C GLY A 242 5.13 -25.68 -14.03
N ALA A 243 3.90 -25.53 -14.56
CA ALA A 243 2.67 -26.02 -13.90
C ALA A 243 1.67 -26.70 -14.85
N THR A 244 1.76 -26.48 -16.16
CA THR A 244 0.71 -26.81 -17.13
C THR A 244 0.96 -28.16 -17.82
N CYS A 245 -0.08 -28.98 -17.90
CA CYS A 245 -0.10 -30.22 -18.68
C CYS A 245 -1.12 -30.12 -19.82
N THR A 246 -0.77 -30.59 -21.00
CA THR A 246 -1.60 -30.53 -22.22
C THR A 246 -2.50 -31.75 -22.39
N GLU A 247 -2.29 -32.80 -21.60
CA GLU A 247 -3.03 -34.05 -21.65
C GLU A 247 -4.11 -34.10 -20.54
N SER A 248 -5.37 -34.33 -20.94
CA SER A 248 -6.51 -34.28 -20.04
C SER A 248 -6.46 -35.39 -18.98
N GLY A 249 -6.31 -35.00 -17.71
CA GLY A 249 -6.15 -35.91 -16.57
C GLY A 249 -4.71 -36.01 -16.04
N ALA A 250 -3.73 -35.37 -16.71
CA ALA A 250 -2.39 -35.22 -16.19
C ALA A 250 -2.29 -34.01 -15.25
N SER A 251 -1.61 -34.16 -14.11
CA SER A 251 -1.25 -33.07 -13.19
C SER A 251 0.27 -32.88 -13.14
N CYS A 252 0.73 -31.66 -12.89
CA CYS A 252 2.16 -31.39 -12.73
C CYS A 252 2.66 -31.86 -11.36
N CYS A 253 3.35 -33.00 -11.31
CA CYS A 253 3.88 -33.58 -10.08
C CYS A 253 5.41 -33.59 -10.12
N GLY A 254 6.05 -32.81 -9.24
CA GLY A 254 7.52 -32.75 -9.15
C GLY A 254 8.20 -32.22 -10.43
N GLY A 255 7.51 -31.36 -11.19
CA GLY A 255 7.98 -30.80 -12.46
C GLY A 255 7.68 -31.64 -13.71
N ALA A 256 7.04 -32.81 -13.57
CA ALA A 256 6.64 -33.67 -14.69
C ALA A 256 5.13 -33.98 -14.72
N CYS A 257 4.56 -34.01 -15.92
CA CYS A 257 3.13 -34.28 -16.13
C CYS A 257 2.79 -35.76 -15.90
N THR A 258 1.88 -36.02 -14.97
CA THR A 258 1.62 -37.36 -14.39
C THR A 258 0.13 -37.68 -14.39
N ASP A 259 -0.27 -38.86 -14.87
CA ASP A 259 -1.67 -39.37 -14.79
C ASP A 259 -2.03 -39.66 -13.33
N THR A 260 -2.63 -38.68 -12.64
CA THR A 260 -3.06 -38.85 -11.24
C THR A 260 -4.28 -39.75 -11.12
N ALA A 261 -4.95 -40.12 -12.21
CA ALA A 261 -6.03 -41.09 -12.17
C ALA A 261 -5.52 -42.55 -12.14
N ARG A 262 -4.24 -42.80 -12.45
CA ARG A 262 -3.64 -44.15 -12.56
C ARG A 262 -2.25 -44.35 -11.97
N ASP A 263 -1.45 -43.32 -11.67
CA ASP A 263 -0.13 -43.49 -11.05
C ASP A 263 -0.25 -43.90 -9.56
N PRO A 264 0.23 -45.09 -9.15
CA PRO A 264 0.26 -45.49 -7.74
C PRO A 264 1.13 -44.61 -6.83
N ARG A 265 1.86 -43.62 -7.36
CA ARG A 265 2.69 -42.68 -6.59
C ARG A 265 2.11 -41.27 -6.47
N ASN A 266 1.08 -40.95 -7.24
CA ASN A 266 0.48 -39.61 -7.36
C ASN A 266 -1.06 -39.70 -7.49
N CYS A 267 -1.68 -40.64 -6.76
CA CYS A 267 -3.07 -41.02 -7.00
C CYS A 267 -4.07 -39.98 -6.47
N GLY A 268 -4.91 -39.43 -7.33
CA GLY A 268 -5.84 -38.34 -7.02
C GLY A 268 -5.15 -36.98 -6.81
N THR A 269 -3.94 -36.97 -6.24
CA THR A 269 -3.10 -35.78 -6.06
C THR A 269 -1.61 -36.15 -6.01
N CYS A 270 -0.75 -35.20 -6.35
CA CYS A 270 0.70 -35.40 -6.38
C CYS A 270 1.26 -35.84 -5.01
N GLY A 271 2.18 -36.80 -5.04
CA GLY A 271 2.81 -37.39 -3.85
C GLY A 271 1.96 -38.43 -3.10
N ASN A 272 0.66 -38.58 -3.41
CA ASN A 272 -0.18 -39.58 -2.76
C ASN A 272 0.14 -41.00 -3.28
N ARG A 273 0.92 -41.77 -2.52
CA ARG A 273 1.31 -43.13 -2.87
C ARG A 273 0.32 -44.17 -2.35
N CYS A 274 -0.27 -44.91 -3.28
CA CYS A 274 -1.02 -46.13 -3.00
C CYS A 274 -0.10 -47.31 -2.66
N SER A 275 -0.56 -48.19 -1.77
CA SER A 275 0.03 -49.53 -1.60
C SER A 275 -0.35 -50.51 -2.72
N GLY A 276 -1.36 -50.17 -3.53
CA GLY A 276 -1.87 -50.96 -4.66
C GLY A 276 -2.11 -50.11 -5.91
N SER A 277 -2.99 -50.57 -6.79
CA SER A 277 -3.34 -49.84 -8.02
C SER A 277 -3.97 -48.48 -7.71
N CYS A 278 -3.70 -47.48 -8.55
CA CYS A 278 -4.53 -46.27 -8.59
C CYS A 278 -5.59 -46.44 -9.70
N SER A 279 -6.83 -46.08 -9.40
CA SER A 279 -7.99 -46.32 -10.26
C SER A 279 -8.98 -45.18 -10.09
N GLY A 280 -9.16 -44.36 -11.14
CA GLY A 280 -10.02 -43.17 -11.08
C GLY A 280 -9.57 -42.13 -10.04
N GLY A 281 -8.26 -42.07 -9.73
CA GLY A 281 -7.71 -41.20 -8.69
C GLY A 281 -7.93 -41.69 -7.26
N SER A 282 -8.44 -42.92 -7.08
CA SER A 282 -8.55 -43.58 -5.79
C SER A 282 -7.59 -44.76 -5.68
N CYS A 283 -7.00 -44.96 -4.49
CA CYS A 283 -6.15 -46.12 -4.23
C CYS A 283 -6.99 -47.39 -4.01
N GLU A 284 -6.87 -48.36 -4.91
CA GLU A 284 -7.35 -49.73 -4.69
C GLU A 284 -6.41 -50.44 -3.69
N ALA A 285 -6.99 -51.16 -2.73
CA ALA A 285 -6.23 -51.85 -1.70
C ALA A 285 -5.48 -53.07 -2.29
N ALA A 286 -4.14 -53.05 -2.25
CA ALA A 286 -3.33 -54.22 -2.60
C ALA A 286 -3.58 -55.41 -1.66
N ALA A 287 -3.58 -56.60 -2.24
CA ALA A 287 -3.55 -57.87 -1.52
C ALA A 287 -2.12 -58.22 -1.04
N CYS A 288 -1.49 -57.33 -0.28
CA CYS A 288 -0.21 -57.56 0.39
C CYS A 288 -0.31 -57.24 1.91
N GLY A 289 0.63 -57.77 2.69
CA GLY A 289 0.80 -57.42 4.10
C GLY A 289 -0.12 -58.12 5.10
N ALA A 290 -1.16 -58.85 4.67
CA ALA A 290 -1.96 -59.70 5.58
C ALA A 290 -1.24 -61.01 5.92
N GLU A 291 -1.63 -61.68 7.00
CA GLU A 291 -1.11 -63.01 7.34
C GLU A 291 -1.27 -63.99 6.15
N GLY A 292 -0.16 -64.61 5.74
CA GLY A 292 -0.08 -65.49 4.58
C GLY A 292 -0.07 -64.80 3.19
N GLN A 293 -0.22 -63.47 3.10
CA GLN A 293 -0.02 -62.70 1.85
C GLN A 293 1.46 -62.33 1.64
N PRO A 294 1.84 -61.88 0.41
CA PRO A 294 3.17 -61.36 0.14
C PRO A 294 3.50 -60.10 0.95
N CYS A 295 4.78 -59.90 1.27
CA CYS A 295 5.26 -58.66 1.89
C CYS A 295 5.18 -57.47 0.91
N CYS A 296 4.89 -56.27 1.41
CA CYS A 296 4.63 -55.10 0.57
C CYS A 296 5.93 -54.41 0.09
N SER A 297 6.56 -54.98 -0.94
CA SER A 297 7.60 -54.39 -1.82
C SER A 297 8.93 -53.91 -1.20
N THR A 298 10.04 -54.55 -1.60
CA THR A 298 11.44 -54.06 -1.49
C THR A 298 11.88 -53.53 -0.12
N GLY A 299 11.31 -54.03 0.97
CA GLY A 299 11.63 -53.55 2.32
C GLY A 299 10.92 -54.31 3.45
N GLU A 300 10.58 -55.58 3.23
CA GLU A 300 10.17 -56.53 4.29
C GLU A 300 8.95 -56.10 5.15
N ARG A 301 8.09 -55.20 4.64
CA ARG A 301 6.96 -54.65 5.42
C ARG A 301 5.70 -55.50 5.28
N CYS A 302 5.17 -55.93 6.41
CA CYS A 302 3.83 -56.49 6.57
C CYS A 302 2.94 -55.51 7.36
N ARG A 303 1.68 -55.87 7.62
CA ARG A 303 0.89 -55.14 8.63
C ARG A 303 1.49 -55.35 10.02
N THR A 304 1.28 -54.38 10.90
CA THR A 304 1.61 -54.44 12.33
C THR A 304 1.16 -55.79 12.94
N GLY A 305 2.04 -56.41 13.74
CA GLY A 305 1.86 -57.76 14.31
C GLY A 305 2.36 -58.93 13.44
N LEU A 306 2.99 -58.66 12.28
CA LEU A 306 3.52 -59.67 11.37
C LEU A 306 4.95 -59.32 10.89
N ASP A 307 5.84 -60.30 10.89
CA ASP A 307 7.15 -60.24 10.25
C ASP A 307 7.06 -60.74 8.80
N CYS A 308 7.93 -60.23 7.93
CA CYS A 308 8.18 -60.84 6.62
C CYS A 308 9.11 -62.04 6.80
N SER A 309 8.59 -63.25 6.57
CA SER A 309 9.39 -64.48 6.64
C SER A 309 10.33 -64.60 5.44
N ALA A 310 11.37 -65.43 5.58
CA ALA A 310 12.33 -65.73 4.51
C ALA A 310 11.72 -66.43 3.27
N SER A 311 10.39 -66.58 3.20
CA SER A 311 9.63 -67.05 2.04
C SER A 311 8.81 -65.94 1.36
N ASP A 312 9.11 -64.66 1.62
CA ASP A 312 8.36 -63.48 1.12
C ASP A 312 6.86 -63.49 1.56
N ARG A 313 6.59 -63.98 2.76
CA ARG A 313 5.23 -64.13 3.34
C ARG A 313 5.14 -63.48 4.70
N CYS A 314 4.01 -62.83 4.99
CA CYS A 314 3.76 -62.24 6.30
C CYS A 314 3.29 -63.30 7.30
N GLU A 315 4.04 -63.48 8.39
CA GLU A 315 3.84 -64.51 9.42
C GLU A 315 3.93 -63.89 10.83
N ARG A 316 3.32 -64.51 11.84
CA ARG A 316 3.27 -63.93 13.20
C ARG A 316 4.62 -63.99 13.93
N SER A 317 5.05 -62.85 14.44
CA SER A 317 6.26 -62.67 15.25
C SER A 317 6.21 -63.51 16.54
N ALA A 318 7.23 -64.34 16.78
CA ALA A 318 7.33 -65.16 17.99
C ALA A 318 7.80 -64.39 19.24
N SER A 319 7.57 -63.08 19.28
CA SER A 319 8.19 -62.13 20.21
C SER A 319 7.20 -61.40 21.12
N CYS A 320 5.90 -61.63 20.96
CA CYS A 320 4.84 -60.90 21.64
C CYS A 320 3.80 -61.84 22.29
N THR A 321 3.16 -61.35 23.35
CA THR A 321 2.15 -62.07 24.12
C THR A 321 0.76 -61.95 23.45
N PRO A 322 0.06 -63.07 23.21
CA PRO A 322 -1.25 -63.08 22.56
C PRO A 322 -2.38 -62.65 23.51
N ALA A 323 -3.59 -62.45 22.96
CA ALA A 323 -4.77 -62.09 23.75
C ALA A 323 -5.13 -63.17 24.78
N GLY A 324 -5.48 -62.77 26.00
CA GLY A 324 -5.81 -63.65 27.12
C GLY A 324 -4.61 -64.16 27.93
N GLU A 325 -3.37 -63.87 27.55
CA GLU A 325 -2.18 -64.21 28.34
C GLU A 325 -1.68 -63.03 29.21
N ALA A 326 -1.09 -63.37 30.36
CA ALA A 326 -0.69 -62.39 31.39
C ALA A 326 0.50 -61.52 30.97
N CYS A 327 0.38 -60.21 31.16
CA CYS A 327 1.31 -59.22 30.62
C CYS A 327 2.11 -58.52 31.72
N ALA A 328 3.30 -59.05 32.03
CA ALA A 328 4.20 -58.48 33.03
C ALA A 328 4.99 -57.26 32.49
N GLY A 329 4.30 -56.12 32.31
CA GLY A 329 4.93 -54.83 32.01
C GLY A 329 5.03 -54.42 30.53
N GLY A 330 4.18 -54.99 29.66
CA GLY A 330 4.02 -54.55 28.27
C GLY A 330 4.89 -55.31 27.26
N GLY A 331 4.33 -56.41 26.74
CA GLY A 331 4.90 -57.19 25.63
C GLY A 331 3.84 -57.75 24.68
N CYS A 332 2.64 -57.16 24.67
CA CYS A 332 1.49 -57.65 23.92
C CYS A 332 1.69 -57.49 22.40
N CYS A 333 1.09 -58.37 21.61
CA CYS A 333 1.11 -58.26 20.15
C CYS A 333 0.38 -57.00 19.66
N ASP A 334 0.81 -56.43 18.53
CA ASP A 334 0.30 -55.16 18.02
C ASP A 334 -1.23 -55.12 17.92
N GLY A 335 -1.84 -54.08 18.51
CA GLY A 335 -3.29 -53.94 18.62
C GLY A 335 -3.90 -54.50 19.91
N LEU A 336 -3.11 -55.14 20.78
CA LEU A 336 -3.50 -55.56 22.12
C LEU A 336 -2.90 -54.63 23.19
N SER A 337 -3.72 -54.22 24.15
CA SER A 337 -3.29 -53.45 25.31
C SER A 337 -3.01 -54.37 26.50
N CYS A 338 -2.06 -53.98 27.37
CA CYS A 338 -1.82 -54.66 28.64
C CYS A 338 -2.65 -53.99 29.73
N ARG A 339 -3.80 -54.57 30.12
CA ARG A 339 -4.74 -53.98 31.09
C ARG A 339 -5.37 -55.08 31.95
N ALA A 340 -6.00 -54.68 33.06
CA ALA A 340 -6.77 -55.61 33.90
C ALA A 340 -7.95 -56.19 33.11
N SER A 341 -8.17 -57.51 33.22
CA SER A 341 -9.36 -58.19 32.68
C SER A 341 -9.60 -59.53 33.40
N PRO A 342 -10.64 -59.64 34.24
CA PRO A 342 -11.11 -58.61 35.17
C PRO A 342 -10.30 -58.58 36.49
N GLU A 343 -9.47 -59.59 36.77
CA GLU A 343 -8.67 -59.72 38.02
C GLU A 343 -7.15 -59.66 37.79
N ASP A 344 -6.67 -60.16 36.64
CA ASP A 344 -5.25 -60.16 36.26
C ASP A 344 -4.97 -59.14 35.15
N SER A 345 -3.71 -58.69 35.03
CA SER A 345 -3.26 -57.88 33.88
C SER A 345 -2.96 -58.79 32.68
N LEU A 346 -3.84 -58.76 31.68
CA LEU A 346 -3.78 -59.57 30.46
C LEU A 346 -3.50 -58.69 29.23
N CYS A 347 -2.94 -59.30 28.19
CA CYS A 347 -3.02 -58.73 26.85
C CYS A 347 -4.45 -58.88 26.34
N CYS A 348 -5.10 -57.76 25.99
CA CYS A 348 -6.52 -57.69 25.73
C CYS A 348 -6.86 -56.71 24.61
N VAL A 349 -8.05 -56.85 24.05
CA VAL A 349 -8.57 -56.07 22.93
C VAL A 349 -9.38 -54.88 23.44
N GLU A 350 -9.04 -53.69 22.94
CA GLU A 350 -9.74 -52.43 23.25
C GLU A 350 -11.12 -52.33 22.56
N ALA A 351 -11.93 -51.36 22.98
CA ALA A 351 -13.29 -51.15 22.48
C ALA A 351 -13.40 -51.14 20.94
N ASN A 352 -14.39 -51.84 20.41
CA ASN A 352 -14.65 -52.13 18.99
C ASN A 352 -13.61 -53.04 18.27
N GLY A 353 -12.49 -53.40 18.91
CA GLY A 353 -11.56 -54.39 18.39
C GLY A 353 -12.18 -55.78 18.26
N ALA A 354 -11.57 -56.67 17.47
CA ALA A 354 -12.14 -57.99 17.15
C ALA A 354 -11.91 -59.02 18.26
N CYS A 355 -12.92 -59.83 18.56
CA CYS A 355 -12.88 -60.85 19.61
C CYS A 355 -13.66 -62.12 19.23
N THR A 356 -13.41 -63.17 19.99
CA THR A 356 -14.08 -64.48 19.97
C THR A 356 -14.80 -64.78 21.29
N THR A 357 -14.26 -64.32 22.41
CA THR A 357 -14.87 -64.40 23.75
C THR A 357 -14.74 -63.07 24.50
N SER A 358 -15.55 -62.82 25.54
CA SER A 358 -15.41 -61.60 26.34
C SER A 358 -14.09 -61.52 27.11
N ALA A 359 -13.42 -62.66 27.38
CA ALA A 359 -12.09 -62.67 28.00
C ALA A 359 -10.98 -62.17 27.05
N ASP A 360 -11.27 -62.05 25.76
CA ASP A 360 -10.36 -61.45 24.78
C ASP A 360 -10.34 -59.91 24.92
N CYS A 361 -11.33 -59.32 25.60
CA CYS A 361 -11.53 -57.87 25.73
C CYS A 361 -10.94 -57.30 27.04
N CYS A 362 -10.57 -56.02 27.02
CA CYS A 362 -10.07 -55.32 28.21
C CYS A 362 -11.19 -55.01 29.22
N GLY A 363 -10.86 -55.04 30.51
CA GLY A 363 -11.79 -54.77 31.60
C GLY A 363 -13.00 -55.70 31.59
N TRP A 364 -14.20 -55.14 31.78
CA TRP A 364 -15.47 -55.89 31.73
C TRP A 364 -16.19 -55.82 30.37
N MET A 365 -15.51 -55.39 29.30
CA MET A 365 -16.11 -55.34 27.96
C MET A 365 -16.56 -56.73 27.47
N SER A 366 -17.72 -56.79 26.82
CA SER A 366 -18.33 -58.04 26.36
C SER A 366 -18.14 -58.26 24.86
N CYS A 367 -17.82 -59.48 24.44
CA CYS A 367 -17.67 -59.79 23.02
C CYS A 367 -19.04 -59.95 22.34
N VAL A 368 -19.48 -58.91 21.62
CA VAL A 368 -20.79 -58.84 20.95
C VAL A 368 -20.57 -58.76 19.44
N ALA A 369 -21.20 -59.66 18.68
CA ALA A 369 -21.04 -59.77 17.22
C ALA A 369 -19.58 -59.86 16.74
N GLY A 370 -18.69 -60.43 17.56
CA GLY A 370 -17.25 -60.54 17.26
C GLY A 370 -16.45 -59.25 17.49
N ARG A 371 -16.98 -58.28 18.23
CA ARG A 371 -16.26 -57.07 18.67
C ARG A 371 -16.43 -56.80 20.16
N CYS A 372 -15.40 -56.22 20.78
CA CYS A 372 -15.45 -55.81 22.17
C CYS A 372 -16.40 -54.63 22.33
N ALA A 373 -17.57 -54.89 22.90
CA ALA A 373 -18.60 -53.91 23.20
C ALA A 373 -18.52 -53.47 24.66
N CYS A 374 -18.68 -52.17 24.84
CA CYS A 374 -18.79 -51.52 26.13
C CYS A 374 -19.98 -52.03 26.96
N GLN A 375 -19.91 -51.84 28.28
CA GLN A 375 -20.99 -52.11 29.22
C GLN A 375 -21.99 -50.92 29.27
N PRO A 376 -23.31 -51.18 29.21
CA PRO A 376 -24.34 -50.16 29.31
C PRO A 376 -24.59 -49.71 30.77
N GLY A 377 -25.58 -48.85 30.97
CA GLY A 377 -25.84 -48.21 32.26
C GLY A 377 -26.19 -49.19 33.37
N SER A 378 -25.50 -49.08 34.51
CA SER A 378 -25.57 -49.92 35.73
C SER A 378 -24.84 -51.27 35.69
N ASP A 379 -24.19 -51.65 34.59
CA ASP A 379 -23.36 -52.86 34.53
C ASP A 379 -21.94 -52.60 35.09
N ILE A 380 -21.21 -53.69 35.41
CA ILE A 380 -19.95 -53.66 36.17
C ILE A 380 -18.78 -53.12 35.34
N CYS A 381 -17.87 -52.37 35.97
CA CYS A 381 -16.65 -51.85 35.35
C CYS A 381 -15.48 -51.77 36.34
N THR A 382 -14.26 -51.72 35.79
CA THR A 382 -13.01 -51.39 36.50
C THR A 382 -12.50 -50.00 36.14
N VAL A 383 -12.77 -49.52 34.92
CA VAL A 383 -12.33 -48.22 34.40
C VAL A 383 -13.38 -47.65 33.45
N THR A 384 -13.41 -46.33 33.28
CA THR A 384 -14.35 -45.64 32.37
C THR A 384 -14.32 -46.14 30.93
N GLY A 385 -13.19 -46.70 30.46
CA GLY A 385 -13.08 -47.32 29.14
C GLY A 385 -13.91 -48.60 28.95
N ASP A 386 -14.38 -49.22 30.04
CA ASP A 386 -15.25 -50.39 29.98
C ASP A 386 -16.70 -49.99 29.62
N CYS A 387 -17.06 -48.73 29.86
CA CYS A 387 -18.43 -48.21 29.80
C CYS A 387 -18.77 -47.58 28.44
N CYS A 388 -20.05 -47.62 28.06
CA CYS A 388 -20.50 -47.04 26.79
C CYS A 388 -20.46 -45.50 26.79
N ALA A 389 -20.36 -44.91 25.60
CA ALA A 389 -20.24 -43.46 25.42
C ALA A 389 -21.35 -42.69 26.17
N GLY A 390 -20.95 -41.75 27.04
CA GLY A 390 -21.85 -41.03 27.95
C GLY A 390 -21.95 -41.62 29.36
N LEU A 391 -21.25 -42.72 29.66
CA LEU A 391 -21.19 -43.35 30.98
C LEU A 391 -19.76 -43.28 31.57
N THR A 392 -19.67 -43.12 32.88
CA THR A 392 -18.42 -43.12 33.67
C THR A 392 -18.42 -44.29 34.64
N CYS A 393 -17.26 -44.92 34.83
CA CYS A 393 -17.14 -45.95 35.85
C CYS A 393 -17.04 -45.29 37.23
N THR A 394 -18.03 -45.53 38.09
CA THR A 394 -18.14 -44.94 39.43
C THR A 394 -18.68 -46.01 40.38
N ASP A 395 -17.99 -46.22 41.50
CA ASP A 395 -18.31 -47.27 42.48
C ASP A 395 -18.57 -48.65 41.84
N GLU A 396 -17.63 -49.07 40.98
CA GLU A 396 -17.63 -50.33 40.19
C GLU A 396 -18.78 -50.49 39.17
N ALA A 397 -19.57 -49.44 38.92
CA ALA A 397 -20.68 -49.45 37.96
C ALA A 397 -20.58 -48.37 36.86
N CYS A 398 -21.01 -48.71 35.65
CA CYS A 398 -21.14 -47.77 34.54
C CYS A 398 -22.34 -46.84 34.76
N THR A 399 -22.11 -45.73 35.45
CA THR A 399 -23.14 -44.73 35.75
C THR A 399 -23.22 -43.70 34.62
N SER A 400 -24.41 -43.16 34.35
CA SER A 400 -24.48 -41.96 33.51
C SER A 400 -23.98 -40.79 34.33
N THR A 401 -22.90 -40.14 33.86
CA THR A 401 -22.69 -38.75 34.24
C THR A 401 -23.94 -38.03 33.74
N ALA A 402 -24.68 -37.37 34.63
CA ALA A 402 -25.78 -36.52 34.19
C ALA A 402 -25.22 -35.54 33.15
N PRO A 403 -25.83 -35.40 31.97
CA PRO A 403 -25.31 -34.48 30.96
C PRO A 403 -25.39 -33.08 31.57
N THR A 404 -24.23 -32.52 31.92
CA THR A 404 -24.11 -31.10 32.16
C THR A 404 -24.57 -30.43 30.86
N ASP A 405 -25.66 -29.66 30.95
CA ASP A 405 -26.08 -28.82 29.83
C ASP A 405 -24.83 -28.02 29.44
N PRO A 406 -24.36 -28.06 28.17
CA PRO A 406 -23.13 -27.35 27.79
C PRO A 406 -23.20 -25.86 28.12
N CYS A 407 -24.41 -25.31 28.25
CA CYS A 407 -24.69 -23.96 28.68
C CYS A 407 -24.66 -23.77 30.22
N GLY A 408 -24.99 -24.82 31.00
CA GLY A 408 -25.24 -24.76 32.44
C GLY A 408 -24.05 -24.40 33.35
N ASP A 409 -22.82 -24.43 32.82
CA ASP A 409 -21.64 -23.92 33.53
C ASP A 409 -21.60 -22.36 33.56
N SER A 410 -22.37 -21.68 32.70
CA SER A 410 -22.45 -20.22 32.64
C SER A 410 -23.43 -19.68 33.70
N THR A 411 -22.92 -18.90 34.66
CA THR A 411 -23.69 -18.28 35.76
C THR A 411 -24.01 -16.78 35.55
N ALA A 412 -23.81 -16.26 34.35
CA ALA A 412 -24.15 -14.89 33.96
C ALA A 412 -24.75 -14.85 32.55
N CYS A 413 -25.68 -13.92 32.29
CA CYS A 413 -26.47 -13.89 31.07
C CYS A 413 -25.66 -13.58 29.80
N ASP A 414 -24.70 -12.65 29.85
CA ASP A 414 -23.86 -12.32 28.67
C ASP A 414 -22.94 -13.50 28.29
N ALA A 415 -22.34 -14.13 29.31
CA ALA A 415 -21.53 -15.34 29.17
C ALA A 415 -22.36 -16.59 28.81
N CYS A 416 -23.69 -16.48 28.86
CA CYS A 416 -24.62 -17.49 28.40
C CYS A 416 -24.98 -17.25 26.92
N THR A 417 -25.58 -16.09 26.63
CA THR A 417 -26.07 -15.71 25.30
C THR A 417 -24.97 -15.51 24.25
N GLY A 418 -23.74 -15.21 24.68
CA GLY A 418 -22.55 -15.23 23.82
C GLY A 418 -22.13 -16.62 23.32
N ARG A 419 -22.79 -17.71 23.75
CA ARG A 419 -22.46 -19.09 23.37
C ARG A 419 -23.54 -19.64 22.42
N ALA A 420 -23.11 -20.10 21.24
CA ALA A 420 -24.03 -20.59 20.21
C ALA A 420 -24.89 -21.77 20.72
N SER A 421 -26.21 -21.68 20.55
CA SER A 421 -27.23 -22.60 21.08
C SER A 421 -27.56 -22.46 22.57
N CYS A 422 -27.02 -21.47 23.27
CA CYS A 422 -27.35 -21.17 24.67
C CYS A 422 -28.23 -19.92 24.78
N GLY A 423 -29.13 -19.92 25.76
CA GLY A 423 -29.88 -18.73 26.18
C GLY A 423 -30.14 -18.77 27.68
N TRP A 424 -30.46 -17.63 28.25
CA TRP A 424 -30.56 -17.42 29.69
C TRP A 424 -32.02 -17.32 30.13
N CYS A 425 -32.32 -17.95 31.26
CA CYS A 425 -33.64 -17.91 31.88
C CYS A 425 -33.60 -17.02 33.12
N ASP A 426 -34.24 -15.85 33.04
CA ASP A 426 -34.26 -14.87 34.12
C ASP A 426 -35.24 -15.25 35.26
N ASP A 427 -36.25 -16.10 34.99
CA ASP A 427 -37.15 -16.68 36.00
C ASP A 427 -36.40 -17.43 37.13
N ASP A 428 -35.26 -18.05 36.81
CA ASP A 428 -34.49 -18.91 37.73
C ASP A 428 -32.96 -18.74 37.66
N ALA A 429 -32.51 -17.67 37.00
CA ALA A 429 -31.09 -17.28 36.83
C ALA A 429 -30.18 -18.42 36.35
N SER A 430 -30.61 -19.14 35.30
CA SER A 430 -29.84 -20.27 34.76
C SER A 430 -29.69 -20.27 33.24
N CYS A 431 -28.48 -20.62 32.79
CA CYS A 431 -28.15 -20.77 31.38
C CYS A 431 -28.53 -22.16 30.85
N ARG A 432 -29.21 -22.22 29.70
CA ARG A 432 -29.79 -23.46 29.15
C ARG A 432 -29.58 -23.56 27.64
N THR A 433 -29.46 -24.78 27.12
CA THR A 433 -29.51 -25.02 25.67
C THR A 433 -30.89 -24.62 25.12
N GLY A 434 -30.94 -23.86 24.03
CA GLY A 434 -32.18 -23.25 23.54
C GLY A 434 -32.14 -22.63 22.14
N SER A 435 -33.11 -21.74 21.89
CA SER A 435 -33.35 -21.01 20.65
C SER A 435 -33.84 -19.59 20.94
N ILE A 436 -33.90 -18.70 19.94
CA ILE A 436 -34.53 -17.36 20.08
C ILE A 436 -36.00 -17.42 20.56
N SER A 437 -36.66 -18.55 20.36
CA SER A 437 -38.05 -18.82 20.76
C SER A 437 -38.21 -19.51 22.13
N GLY A 438 -37.13 -19.72 22.89
CA GLY A 438 -37.16 -20.35 24.21
C GLY A 438 -36.16 -21.51 24.37
N PRO A 439 -36.04 -22.07 25.60
CA PRO A 439 -35.14 -23.18 25.91
C PRO A 439 -35.59 -24.49 25.23
N SER A 440 -34.64 -25.37 24.92
CA SER A 440 -34.87 -26.67 24.29
C SER A 440 -35.45 -27.72 25.26
N SER A 441 -35.44 -27.45 26.56
CA SER A 441 -36.14 -28.24 27.57
C SER A 441 -36.56 -27.37 28.76
N GLY A 442 -37.64 -27.77 29.45
CA GLY A 442 -38.27 -26.97 30.49
C GLY A 442 -39.16 -25.84 29.93
N THR A 443 -39.44 -24.85 30.77
CA THR A 443 -40.18 -23.64 30.42
C THR A 443 -39.48 -22.44 31.03
N CYS A 444 -39.41 -21.34 30.30
CA CYS A 444 -39.00 -20.05 30.82
C CYS A 444 -39.96 -18.97 30.29
N SER A 445 -40.35 -18.04 31.16
CA SER A 445 -41.30 -16.95 30.87
C SER A 445 -40.56 -15.69 30.41
N ASP A 446 -39.37 -15.48 30.97
CA ASP A 446 -38.48 -14.36 30.69
C ASP A 446 -37.14 -14.92 30.17
N TRP A 447 -36.98 -14.92 28.84
CA TRP A 447 -35.95 -15.67 28.12
C TRP A 447 -35.06 -14.75 27.28
N SER A 448 -33.84 -14.56 27.77
CA SER A 448 -32.82 -13.73 27.15
C SER A 448 -31.97 -14.55 26.18
N TRP A 449 -32.09 -14.28 24.87
CA TRP A 449 -31.32 -14.96 23.81
C TRP A 449 -30.12 -14.16 23.31
N LEU A 450 -30.12 -12.84 23.52
CA LEU A 450 -29.02 -11.94 23.16
C LEU A 450 -28.48 -11.26 24.43
N ALA A 451 -27.20 -10.91 24.44
CA ALA A 451 -26.61 -10.15 25.56
C ALA A 451 -27.38 -8.84 25.81
N SER A 452 -27.78 -8.15 24.73
CA SER A 452 -28.63 -6.95 24.76
C SER A 452 -30.09 -7.19 25.21
N THR A 453 -30.44 -8.38 25.68
CA THR A 453 -31.76 -8.68 26.29
C THR A 453 -31.66 -9.11 27.76
N CYS A 454 -30.44 -9.28 28.29
CA CYS A 454 -30.18 -9.70 29.66
C CYS A 454 -30.69 -8.67 30.69
N GLY A 455 -31.86 -8.92 31.29
CA GLY A 455 -32.60 -7.91 32.08
C GLY A 455 -33.08 -8.33 33.48
N GLY A 456 -32.86 -9.58 33.92
CA GLY A 456 -33.40 -10.13 35.16
C GLY A 456 -32.73 -9.66 36.47
N SER A 457 -32.94 -8.40 36.84
CA SER A 457 -32.72 -7.88 38.21
C SER A 457 -31.30 -7.95 38.79
N SER A 458 -30.43 -7.02 38.40
CA SER A 458 -29.49 -6.39 39.35
C SER A 458 -29.09 -4.98 38.92
N THR A 459 -29.40 -3.98 39.75
CA THR A 459 -28.94 -2.56 39.64
C THR A 459 -28.94 -1.96 38.23
N ASP A 460 -29.98 -1.19 37.88
CA ASP A 460 -29.96 -0.27 36.73
C ASP A 460 -28.63 0.52 36.73
N PRO A 461 -27.76 0.32 35.73
CA PRO A 461 -26.38 0.79 35.75
C PRO A 461 -26.31 2.32 35.79
N CYS A 462 -27.33 3.00 35.27
CA CYS A 462 -27.42 4.45 35.29
C CYS A 462 -27.35 5.01 36.73
N ASN A 463 -27.97 4.34 37.72
CA ASN A 463 -27.91 4.78 39.12
C ASN A 463 -26.52 4.70 39.78
N ALA A 464 -25.52 4.11 39.11
CA ALA A 464 -24.14 4.15 39.59
C ALA A 464 -23.45 5.51 39.34
N HIS A 465 -24.06 6.39 38.55
CA HIS A 465 -23.45 7.64 38.07
C HIS A 465 -24.10 8.89 38.67
N ASP A 466 -23.30 9.69 39.36
CA ASP A 466 -23.68 10.92 40.08
C ASP A 466 -23.28 12.21 39.34
N SER A 467 -22.85 12.08 38.08
CA SER A 467 -22.47 13.19 37.21
C SER A 467 -22.87 12.94 35.76
N CYS A 468 -23.15 14.02 35.02
CA CYS A 468 -23.68 13.93 33.66
C CYS A 468 -22.72 13.25 32.68
N ASP A 469 -21.43 13.59 32.71
CA ASP A 469 -20.45 13.01 31.79
C ASP A 469 -20.24 11.52 32.03
N ALA A 470 -20.26 11.08 33.29
CA ALA A 470 -20.15 9.67 33.66
C ALA A 470 -21.43 8.89 33.30
N CYS A 471 -22.60 9.52 33.45
CA CYS A 471 -23.89 8.96 33.09
C CYS A 471 -24.04 8.74 31.57
N THR A 472 -23.75 9.78 30.78
CA THR A 472 -23.90 9.78 29.31
C THR A 472 -22.75 9.09 28.57
N ALA A 473 -21.74 8.59 29.30
CA ALA A 473 -20.74 7.67 28.79
C ALA A 473 -21.21 6.20 28.81
N VAL A 474 -22.35 5.90 29.45
CA VAL A 474 -22.97 4.57 29.46
C VAL A 474 -24.08 4.50 28.43
N LEU A 475 -24.08 3.45 27.60
CA LEU A 475 -25.14 3.19 26.63
C LEU A 475 -26.49 3.03 27.34
N ASP A 476 -27.54 3.57 26.71
CA ASP A 476 -28.92 3.56 27.21
C ASP A 476 -29.14 4.26 28.56
N CYS A 477 -28.20 5.13 28.97
CA CYS A 477 -28.33 6.04 30.12
C CYS A 477 -28.38 7.52 29.71
N GLY A 478 -29.17 8.31 30.44
CA GLY A 478 -29.20 9.76 30.29
C GLY A 478 -29.34 10.49 31.62
N TRP A 479 -28.83 11.71 31.66
CA TRP A 479 -28.79 12.57 32.83
C TRP A 479 -29.93 13.57 32.81
N CYS A 480 -30.74 13.57 33.87
CA CYS A 480 -31.70 14.63 34.12
C CYS A 480 -31.07 15.73 34.98
N ALA A 481 -30.68 16.85 34.37
CA ALA A 481 -30.07 17.97 35.11
C ALA A 481 -31.08 18.74 35.97
N ALA A 482 -32.39 18.63 35.70
CA ALA A 482 -33.44 19.19 36.53
C ALA A 482 -33.58 18.49 37.91
N SER A 483 -33.25 17.21 38.02
CA SER A 483 -33.26 16.43 39.27
C SER A 483 -31.87 16.07 39.81
N GLY A 484 -30.83 16.16 38.97
CA GLY A 484 -29.48 15.71 39.31
C GLY A 484 -29.34 14.19 39.38
N THR A 485 -30.05 13.45 38.51
CA THR A 485 -30.08 11.98 38.52
C THR A 485 -29.86 11.40 37.13
N CYS A 486 -28.96 10.42 37.05
CA CYS A 486 -28.84 9.52 35.90
C CYS A 486 -29.99 8.49 35.92
N MET A 487 -30.57 8.19 34.77
CA MET A 487 -31.69 7.25 34.60
C MET A 487 -31.55 6.52 33.26
N THR A 488 -32.16 5.33 33.13
CA THR A 488 -32.25 4.62 31.83
C THR A 488 -33.07 5.42 30.83
N GLY A 489 -32.61 5.52 29.59
CA GLY A 489 -33.35 6.12 28.47
C GLY A 489 -32.49 6.63 27.33
N ALA A 490 -33.15 6.88 26.20
CA ALA A 490 -32.54 7.30 24.94
C ALA A 490 -32.67 8.81 24.68
N GLY A 491 -32.28 9.26 23.48
CA GLY A 491 -32.35 10.67 23.08
C GLY A 491 -33.75 11.31 23.02
N ALA A 492 -34.82 10.54 23.22
CA ALA A 492 -36.19 11.03 23.35
C ALA A 492 -36.60 11.40 24.79
N GLY A 493 -35.85 10.96 25.81
CA GLY A 493 -36.20 11.10 27.22
C GLY A 493 -35.86 9.83 28.04
N PRO A 494 -36.07 9.87 29.37
CA PRO A 494 -35.94 8.68 30.21
C PRO A 494 -37.05 7.66 29.90
N ASP A 495 -36.75 6.36 29.98
CA ASP A 495 -37.71 5.28 29.72
C ASP A 495 -38.80 5.19 30.79
N SER A 496 -38.59 5.80 31.95
CA SER A 496 -39.61 6.00 32.98
C SER A 496 -39.52 7.39 33.62
N GLY A 497 -40.68 8.02 33.84
CA GLY A 497 -40.77 9.38 34.37
C GLY A 497 -40.81 10.46 33.28
N SER A 498 -40.28 11.64 33.60
CA SER A 498 -40.22 12.81 32.71
C SER A 498 -39.14 13.77 33.19
N CYS A 499 -38.36 14.34 32.28
CA CYS A 499 -37.33 15.33 32.59
C CYS A 499 -37.35 16.49 31.60
N ASP A 500 -37.32 17.73 32.12
CA ASP A 500 -37.37 18.95 31.31
C ASP A 500 -35.98 19.47 30.86
N ASP A 501 -34.89 18.91 31.40
CA ASP A 501 -33.49 19.15 31.00
C ASP A 501 -32.77 17.79 30.94
N TRP A 502 -33.00 17.07 29.84
CA TRP A 502 -32.52 15.71 29.58
C TRP A 502 -31.30 15.71 28.65
N ARG A 503 -30.23 15.04 29.08
CA ARG A 503 -28.93 15.02 28.40
C ARG A 503 -28.49 13.57 28.23
N TRP A 504 -28.40 13.11 26.98
CA TRP A 504 -28.18 11.71 26.64
C TRP A 504 -26.82 11.44 25.96
N TYR A 505 -25.99 12.48 25.82
CA TYR A 505 -24.64 12.43 25.25
C TYR A 505 -23.75 13.45 25.95
N SER A 506 -22.46 13.15 26.07
CA SER A 506 -21.52 13.89 26.91
C SER A 506 -21.36 15.37 26.54
N ALA A 507 -21.44 15.75 25.27
CA ALA A 507 -21.34 17.16 24.88
C ALA A 507 -22.48 18.02 25.49
N ALA A 508 -23.69 17.46 25.67
CA ALA A 508 -24.81 18.14 26.31
C ALA A 508 -24.64 18.33 27.83
N CYS A 509 -23.64 17.71 28.46
CA CYS A 509 -23.34 17.90 29.87
C CYS A 509 -22.67 19.25 30.18
N THR A 510 -22.04 19.87 29.19
CA THR A 510 -21.38 21.17 29.35
C THR A 510 -22.32 22.35 29.07
N THR A 511 -21.94 23.54 29.57
CA THR A 511 -22.50 24.82 29.10
C THR A 511 -21.54 25.50 28.11
N ALA A 512 -20.77 24.70 27.36
CA ALA A 512 -19.93 25.20 26.29
C ALA A 512 -20.78 25.63 25.08
N ALA A 513 -20.14 26.20 24.06
CA ALA A 513 -20.81 26.49 22.80
C ALA A 513 -21.36 25.20 22.17
N ASP A 514 -22.50 25.32 21.49
CA ASP A 514 -23.19 24.22 20.81
C ASP A 514 -22.20 23.41 19.95
N PRO A 515 -21.99 22.10 20.21
CA PRO A 515 -21.00 21.30 19.47
C PRO A 515 -21.28 21.30 17.97
N CYS A 516 -22.56 21.32 17.60
CA CYS A 516 -23.02 21.36 16.22
C CYS A 516 -22.56 22.63 15.49
N ALA A 517 -22.32 23.74 16.20
CA ALA A 517 -21.89 25.01 15.60
C ALA A 517 -20.46 24.99 15.02
N ALA A 518 -19.72 23.88 15.16
CA ALA A 518 -18.51 23.63 14.38
C ALA A 518 -18.81 23.36 12.89
N ASN A 519 -20.03 22.92 12.55
CA ASN A 519 -20.42 22.54 11.20
C ASN A 519 -21.03 23.72 10.42
N ALA A 520 -20.37 24.06 9.30
CA ALA A 520 -20.69 25.22 8.47
C ALA A 520 -21.58 24.91 7.25
N SER A 521 -22.00 23.65 7.05
CA SER A 521 -22.95 23.27 5.99
C SER A 521 -24.02 22.31 6.49
N CYS A 522 -25.16 22.26 5.78
CA CYS A 522 -26.24 21.34 6.08
C CYS A 522 -25.81 19.87 5.97
N GLY A 523 -24.98 19.55 4.97
CA GLY A 523 -24.44 18.21 4.75
C GLY A 523 -23.67 17.71 5.98
N THR A 524 -22.62 18.42 6.40
CA THR A 524 -21.81 17.97 7.56
C THR A 524 -22.59 18.06 8.88
N CYS A 525 -23.48 19.05 9.01
CA CYS A 525 -24.36 19.20 10.17
C CYS A 525 -25.27 17.99 10.42
N THR A 526 -25.92 17.48 9.36
CA THR A 526 -26.99 16.45 9.50
C THR A 526 -26.48 15.01 9.53
N VAL A 527 -25.16 14.79 9.46
CA VAL A 527 -24.53 13.50 9.80
C VAL A 527 -24.10 13.40 11.27
N GLU A 528 -23.98 14.52 12.00
CA GLU A 528 -23.66 14.49 13.43
C GLU A 528 -24.89 14.14 14.29
N ALA A 529 -24.75 13.12 15.14
CA ALA A 529 -25.83 12.64 15.97
C ALA A 529 -26.21 13.68 17.04
N GLY A 530 -27.43 14.23 16.93
CA GLY A 530 -27.91 15.32 17.79
C GLY A 530 -27.93 16.69 17.10
N CYS A 531 -27.43 16.81 15.87
CA CYS A 531 -27.33 18.06 15.13
C CYS A 531 -28.35 18.17 14.00
N GLY A 532 -28.81 19.40 13.73
CA GLY A 532 -29.68 19.70 12.60
C GLY A 532 -29.47 21.12 12.09
N TRP A 533 -29.78 21.34 10.82
CA TRP A 533 -29.50 22.58 10.12
C TRP A 533 -30.71 23.52 10.14
N CYS A 534 -30.46 24.79 10.42
CA CYS A 534 -31.48 25.84 10.37
C CYS A 534 -31.27 26.74 9.15
N ASP A 535 -32.06 26.52 8.09
CA ASP A 535 -31.97 27.26 6.83
C ASP A 535 -32.36 28.75 7.00
N ASP A 536 -33.20 29.09 7.98
CA ASP A 536 -33.53 30.49 8.32
C ASP A 536 -32.33 31.27 8.88
N GLY A 537 -31.32 30.58 9.43
CA GLY A 537 -30.15 31.16 10.08
C GLY A 537 -28.82 30.87 9.38
N GLY A 538 -28.77 29.89 8.46
CA GLY A 538 -27.53 29.41 7.85
C GLY A 538 -26.57 28.79 8.86
N ALA A 539 -27.10 28.08 9.87
CA ALA A 539 -26.34 27.58 11.01
C ALA A 539 -26.76 26.17 11.42
N CYS A 540 -25.78 25.36 11.83
CA CYS A 540 -25.98 24.07 12.48
C CYS A 540 -26.22 24.25 13.99
N LEU A 541 -27.21 23.55 14.55
CA LEU A 541 -27.63 23.64 15.94
C LEU A 541 -27.90 22.24 16.52
N SER A 542 -27.73 22.07 17.82
CA SER A 542 -28.24 20.89 18.54
C SER A 542 -29.76 20.82 18.44
N GLY A 543 -30.34 19.62 18.31
CA GLY A 543 -31.79 19.43 18.16
C GLY A 543 -32.26 17.99 18.00
N THR A 544 -33.45 17.86 17.41
CA THR A 544 -34.11 16.59 17.09
C THR A 544 -34.79 16.67 15.73
N SER A 545 -35.39 15.58 15.25
CA SER A 545 -36.24 15.56 14.05
C SER A 545 -37.47 16.47 14.10
N THR A 546 -37.74 17.14 15.23
CA THR A 546 -38.87 18.07 15.41
C THR A 546 -38.47 19.55 15.51
N GLY A 547 -37.17 19.86 15.64
CA GLY A 547 -36.67 21.23 15.78
C GLY A 547 -35.35 21.31 16.56
N PRO A 548 -34.72 22.51 16.63
CA PRO A 548 -33.54 22.75 17.45
C PRO A 548 -33.88 22.65 18.95
N ALA A 549 -32.90 22.24 19.76
CA ALA A 549 -33.01 22.11 21.20
C ALA A 549 -33.09 23.46 21.93
N THR A 550 -32.60 24.54 21.30
CA THR A 550 -32.77 25.91 21.78
C THR A 550 -33.16 26.85 20.64
N GLY A 551 -33.94 27.89 20.94
CA GLY A 551 -34.44 28.85 19.95
C GLY A 551 -35.62 28.31 19.14
N SER A 552 -35.75 28.77 17.90
CA SER A 552 -36.82 28.37 16.98
C SER A 552 -36.37 28.53 15.53
N CYS A 553 -36.48 27.46 14.75
CA CYS A 553 -36.29 27.50 13.30
C CYS A 553 -37.59 27.08 12.60
N THR A 554 -37.93 27.71 11.48
CA THR A 554 -39.14 27.41 10.68
C THR A 554 -38.85 26.57 9.45
N ALA A 555 -37.63 26.67 8.91
CA ALA A 555 -37.04 25.74 7.94
C ALA A 555 -35.94 24.93 8.64
N TRP A 556 -36.34 23.81 9.27
CA TRP A 556 -35.46 22.92 10.03
C TRP A 556 -35.20 21.62 9.27
N THR A 557 -33.91 21.35 9.02
CA THR A 557 -33.45 20.26 8.17
C THR A 557 -32.61 19.28 9.01
N TRP A 558 -33.21 18.12 9.32
CA TRP A 558 -32.63 17.08 10.20
C TRP A 558 -31.98 15.91 9.45
N LEU A 559 -32.24 15.76 8.15
CA LEU A 559 -31.75 14.63 7.35
C LEU A 559 -30.86 15.12 6.20
N PRO A 560 -29.71 14.47 5.91
CA PRO A 560 -28.85 14.86 4.78
C PRO A 560 -29.56 14.85 3.43
N SER A 561 -30.56 13.96 3.28
CA SER A 561 -31.42 13.85 2.10
C SER A 561 -32.40 15.03 1.90
N SER A 562 -32.43 15.99 2.83
CA SER A 562 -33.30 17.17 2.80
C SER A 562 -32.53 18.49 2.68
N CYS A 563 -31.19 18.44 2.64
CA CYS A 563 -30.33 19.62 2.53
C CYS A 563 -30.43 20.30 1.16
N ALA A 564 -30.48 21.64 1.17
CA ALA A 564 -30.69 22.47 -0.01
C ALA A 564 -29.41 22.71 -0.86
N GLY A 565 -28.75 21.64 -1.30
CA GLY A 565 -28.12 21.59 -2.63
C GLY A 565 -26.88 22.43 -2.99
N ASP A 566 -26.50 23.44 -2.22
CA ASP A 566 -25.40 24.36 -2.61
C ASP A 566 -24.03 23.66 -2.72
N GLU A 567 -23.81 22.57 -1.97
CA GLU A 567 -22.56 21.79 -1.99
C GLU A 567 -22.29 21.11 -3.35
N CYS A 568 -23.34 20.76 -4.11
CA CYS A 568 -23.21 20.08 -5.40
C CYS A 568 -22.38 20.90 -6.41
N SER A 569 -22.53 22.23 -6.37
CA SER A 569 -21.89 23.18 -7.29
C SER A 569 -20.36 23.25 -7.16
N ALA A 570 -19.78 22.64 -6.12
CA ALA A 570 -18.33 22.57 -5.92
C ALA A 570 -17.66 21.44 -6.73
N THR A 571 -18.42 20.50 -7.30
CA THR A 571 -17.89 19.32 -8.00
C THR A 571 -18.00 19.43 -9.52
N ALA A 572 -16.88 19.19 -10.21
CA ALA A 572 -16.77 19.23 -11.68
C ALA A 572 -16.57 17.84 -12.31
N ASP A 573 -16.77 16.78 -11.54
CA ASP A 573 -16.70 15.37 -11.97
C ASP A 573 -18.00 14.65 -11.59
N CYS A 574 -18.45 13.73 -12.44
CA CYS A 574 -19.66 12.96 -12.25
C CYS A 574 -19.56 12.00 -11.05
N ASN A 575 -18.39 11.39 -10.79
CA ASN A 575 -18.24 10.44 -9.68
C ASN A 575 -18.26 11.16 -8.33
N ALA A 576 -17.50 12.25 -8.17
CA ALA A 576 -17.55 13.13 -7.01
C ALA A 576 -18.97 13.70 -6.80
N CYS A 577 -19.63 14.13 -7.87
CA CYS A 577 -21.00 14.62 -7.82
C CYS A 577 -22.00 13.55 -7.31
N THR A 578 -22.00 12.36 -7.90
CA THR A 578 -22.97 11.28 -7.59
C THR A 578 -22.63 10.47 -6.33
N THR A 579 -21.45 10.69 -5.74
CA THR A 579 -21.11 10.21 -4.39
C THR A 579 -21.38 11.26 -3.31
N THR A 580 -21.56 12.54 -3.68
CA THR A 580 -22.01 13.59 -2.76
C THR A 580 -23.50 13.40 -2.48
N ALA A 581 -23.89 13.42 -1.20
CA ALA A 581 -25.27 13.24 -0.80
C ALA A 581 -26.17 14.34 -1.38
N SER A 582 -27.38 13.98 -1.81
CA SER A 582 -28.38 14.89 -2.41
C SER A 582 -27.99 15.53 -3.76
N CYS A 583 -26.90 15.07 -4.38
CA CYS A 583 -26.38 15.58 -5.67
C CYS A 583 -26.47 14.55 -6.80
N GLY A 584 -26.58 15.04 -8.04
CA GLY A 584 -26.56 14.23 -9.26
C GLY A 584 -26.03 15.02 -10.46
N TRP A 585 -25.54 14.31 -11.46
CA TRP A 585 -24.84 14.89 -12.60
C TRP A 585 -25.77 15.05 -13.80
N CYS A 586 -25.67 16.19 -14.49
CA CYS A 586 -26.38 16.45 -15.73
C CYS A 586 -25.42 16.37 -16.93
N GLY A 587 -25.55 15.31 -17.73
CA GLY A 587 -24.73 15.09 -18.92
C GLY A 587 -24.95 16.15 -20.00
N ASP A 588 -26.18 16.64 -20.17
CA ASP A 588 -26.54 17.72 -21.11
C ASP A 588 -25.73 19.02 -20.91
N SER A 589 -25.23 19.26 -19.69
CA SER A 589 -24.53 20.49 -19.31
C SER A 589 -23.15 20.29 -18.68
N ALA A 590 -22.69 19.04 -18.53
CA ALA A 590 -21.47 18.66 -17.83
C ALA A 590 -21.33 19.35 -16.45
N SER A 591 -22.39 19.32 -15.64
CA SER A 591 -22.44 20.00 -14.35
C SER A 591 -23.15 19.20 -13.28
N CYS A 592 -22.66 19.28 -12.04
CA CYS A 592 -23.33 18.74 -10.87
C CYS A 592 -24.46 19.65 -10.37
N ALA A 593 -25.58 19.08 -9.94
CA ALA A 593 -26.71 19.81 -9.38
C ALA A 593 -27.37 19.02 -8.23
N ALA A 594 -28.14 19.72 -7.39
CA ALA A 594 -28.96 19.09 -6.36
C ALA A 594 -30.14 18.32 -7.00
N GLY A 595 -30.50 17.17 -6.46
CA GLY A 595 -31.55 16.34 -7.07
C GLY A 595 -31.95 15.08 -6.31
N SER A 596 -32.48 14.14 -7.08
CA SER A 596 -32.90 12.81 -6.65
C SER A 596 -32.70 11.80 -7.79
N TRP A 597 -32.93 10.51 -7.52
CA TRP A 597 -33.00 9.46 -8.55
C TRP A 597 -34.01 9.73 -9.69
N SER A 598 -34.92 10.69 -9.51
CA SER A 598 -35.94 11.07 -10.50
C SER A 598 -35.65 12.33 -11.31
N GLY A 599 -34.55 13.05 -11.01
CA GLY A 599 -34.17 14.30 -11.68
C GLY A 599 -33.57 15.35 -10.73
N PRO A 600 -33.08 16.48 -11.28
CA PRO A 600 -32.61 17.61 -10.49
C PRO A 600 -33.76 18.32 -9.76
N THR A 601 -33.49 18.88 -8.59
CA THR A 601 -34.45 19.62 -7.75
C THR A 601 -34.83 20.98 -8.36
N ALA A 602 -33.96 21.54 -9.21
CA ALA A 602 -34.21 22.76 -9.96
C ALA A 602 -33.74 22.64 -11.42
N GLY A 603 -34.50 23.22 -12.35
CA GLY A 603 -34.21 23.12 -13.79
C GLY A 603 -34.74 21.84 -14.43
N SER A 604 -34.10 21.39 -15.50
CA SER A 604 -34.45 20.18 -16.23
C SER A 604 -33.22 19.60 -16.91
N CYS A 605 -32.93 18.32 -16.70
CA CYS A 605 -31.92 17.57 -17.41
C CYS A 605 -32.56 16.33 -18.05
N SER A 606 -32.14 16.00 -19.26
CA SER A 606 -32.59 14.83 -20.04
C SER A 606 -31.67 13.64 -19.78
N ASP A 607 -30.36 13.90 -19.72
CA ASP A 607 -29.33 12.93 -19.36
C ASP A 607 -28.94 13.10 -17.88
N TRP A 608 -29.82 12.64 -16.98
CA TRP A 608 -29.66 12.79 -15.53
C TRP A 608 -29.10 11.53 -14.89
N ILE A 609 -27.98 11.68 -14.18
CA ILE A 609 -27.20 10.58 -13.63
C ILE A 609 -27.14 10.71 -12.10
N TRP A 610 -27.69 9.71 -11.41
CA TRP A 610 -27.82 9.67 -9.94
C TRP A 610 -26.88 8.66 -9.26
N SER A 611 -26.06 7.94 -10.02
CA SER A 611 -25.18 6.90 -9.48
C SER A 611 -23.84 6.91 -10.18
N ALA A 612 -22.75 6.80 -9.42
CA ALA A 612 -21.40 6.72 -9.95
C ALA A 612 -21.22 5.54 -10.94
N SER A 613 -21.93 4.43 -10.73
CA SER A 613 -21.96 3.29 -11.66
C SER A 613 -22.73 3.54 -12.96
N SER A 614 -23.31 4.73 -13.12
CA SER A 614 -24.00 5.20 -14.33
C SER A 614 -23.40 6.50 -14.89
N CYS A 615 -22.35 7.03 -14.27
CA CYS A 615 -21.52 8.06 -14.90
C CYS A 615 -20.85 7.49 -16.15
N PRO A 616 -20.59 8.31 -17.18
CA PRO A 616 -19.46 8.06 -18.04
C PRO A 616 -18.24 8.03 -17.13
N SER A 617 -17.58 6.89 -17.01
CA SER A 617 -16.28 6.83 -16.36
C SER A 617 -15.36 7.82 -17.06
N ALA A 618 -14.56 8.58 -16.30
CA ALA A 618 -13.37 9.20 -16.86
C ALA A 618 -12.61 8.07 -17.60
N ASP A 619 -12.49 8.20 -18.92
CA ASP A 619 -12.21 7.04 -19.77
C ASP A 619 -10.85 6.45 -19.36
N PRO A 620 -10.81 5.22 -18.81
CA PRO A 620 -9.61 4.64 -18.22
C PRO A 620 -8.52 4.33 -19.27
N CYS A 621 -8.83 4.55 -20.55
CA CYS A 621 -7.96 4.39 -21.68
C CYS A 621 -7.20 5.71 -21.99
N LEU A 622 -7.73 6.89 -21.65
CA LEU A 622 -7.16 8.19 -22.03
C LEU A 622 -5.79 8.52 -21.41
N ASP A 623 -5.43 7.91 -20.27
CA ASP A 623 -4.11 8.08 -19.65
C ASP A 623 -3.01 7.30 -20.40
N TRP A 624 -3.35 6.42 -21.36
CA TRP A 624 -2.41 5.54 -22.06
C TRP A 624 -2.20 5.96 -23.51
N TYR A 625 -1.01 6.47 -23.79
CA TYR A 625 -0.57 7.00 -25.10
C TYR A 625 0.29 6.02 -25.90
N ASP A 626 0.29 4.73 -25.53
CA ASP A 626 1.03 3.66 -26.19
C ASP A 626 0.16 2.40 -26.32
N CYS A 627 0.27 1.70 -27.46
CA CYS A 627 -0.53 0.51 -27.76
C CYS A 627 -0.35 -0.61 -26.72
N GLY A 628 0.89 -0.87 -26.29
CA GLY A 628 1.20 -1.98 -25.38
C GLY A 628 0.61 -1.80 -24.00
N THR A 629 0.77 -0.61 -23.42
CA THR A 629 0.21 -0.23 -22.11
C THR A 629 -1.31 -0.06 -22.14
N CYS A 630 -1.85 0.44 -23.25
CA CYS A 630 -3.28 0.50 -23.54
C CYS A 630 -3.95 -0.89 -23.50
N THR A 631 -3.48 -1.81 -24.36
CA THR A 631 -4.09 -3.15 -24.56
C THR A 631 -3.84 -4.14 -23.41
N ILE A 632 -3.11 -3.73 -22.37
CA ILE A 632 -3.00 -4.47 -21.10
C ILE A 632 -4.19 -4.14 -20.16
N GLN A 633 -4.85 -2.99 -20.33
CA GLN A 633 -6.05 -2.67 -19.57
C GLN A 633 -7.25 -3.46 -20.11
N GLY A 634 -7.90 -4.26 -19.27
CA GLY A 634 -8.91 -5.25 -19.68
C GLY A 634 -10.22 -4.70 -20.30
N SER A 635 -10.33 -3.39 -20.51
CA SER A 635 -11.45 -2.69 -21.15
C SER A 635 -11.02 -1.73 -22.26
N CYS A 636 -9.73 -1.72 -22.65
CA CYS A 636 -9.17 -0.76 -23.61
C CYS A 636 -8.55 -1.44 -24.82
N GLY A 637 -8.66 -0.79 -25.98
CA GLY A 637 -7.93 -1.14 -27.19
C GLY A 637 -7.36 0.09 -27.88
N TRP A 638 -6.36 -0.13 -28.72
CA TRP A 638 -5.64 0.92 -29.41
C TRP A 638 -6.14 1.08 -30.84
N CYS A 639 -6.30 2.33 -31.28
CA CYS A 639 -6.77 2.67 -32.62
C CYS A 639 -5.71 3.43 -33.44
N GLU A 640 -5.04 2.72 -34.36
CA GLU A 640 -3.98 3.26 -35.24
C GLU A 640 -4.48 4.41 -36.15
N ASP A 641 -5.75 4.39 -36.55
CA ASP A 641 -6.36 5.47 -37.36
C ASP A 641 -6.41 6.82 -36.62
N SER A 642 -6.28 6.81 -35.28
CA SER A 642 -6.49 7.97 -34.41
C SER A 642 -5.38 8.23 -33.39
N TRP A 643 -4.42 7.31 -33.26
CA TRP A 643 -3.31 7.39 -32.29
C TRP A 643 -3.79 7.56 -30.85
N SER A 644 -4.87 6.85 -30.51
CA SER A 644 -5.52 6.93 -29.21
C SER A 644 -5.94 5.56 -28.67
N CYS A 645 -5.86 5.43 -27.35
CA CYS A 645 -6.40 4.32 -26.58
C CYS A 645 -7.87 4.62 -26.24
N LEU A 646 -8.77 3.68 -26.53
CA LEU A 646 -10.22 3.85 -26.42
C LEU A 646 -10.85 2.68 -25.65
N THR A 647 -11.95 2.93 -24.96
CA THR A 647 -12.81 1.87 -24.42
C THR A 647 -13.36 0.98 -25.54
N GLY A 648 -13.43 -0.33 -25.31
CA GLY A 648 -13.88 -1.27 -26.32
C GLY A 648 -13.83 -2.76 -25.97
N SER A 649 -13.78 -3.57 -27.02
CA SER A 649 -13.69 -5.03 -26.96
C SER A 649 -12.83 -5.58 -28.11
N SER A 650 -12.61 -6.90 -28.17
CA SER A 650 -11.94 -7.56 -29.30
C SER A 650 -12.66 -7.44 -30.65
N ALA A 651 -13.85 -6.83 -30.70
CA ALA A 651 -14.59 -6.54 -31.93
C ALA A 651 -14.41 -5.10 -32.44
N GLY A 652 -13.85 -4.19 -31.63
CA GLY A 652 -13.74 -2.75 -31.94
C GLY A 652 -13.93 -1.86 -30.69
N PRO A 653 -13.78 -0.53 -30.83
CA PRO A 653 -14.09 0.42 -29.77
C PRO A 653 -15.60 0.48 -29.49
N ASP A 654 -15.98 0.81 -28.25
CA ASP A 654 -17.39 0.92 -27.83
C ASP A 654 -18.08 2.17 -28.42
N SER A 655 -17.31 3.14 -28.89
CA SER A 655 -17.81 4.30 -29.63
C SER A 655 -16.93 4.66 -30.84
N GLY A 656 -17.55 5.23 -31.87
CA GLY A 656 -16.87 5.56 -33.13
C GLY A 656 -16.64 4.33 -34.02
N SER A 657 -15.56 4.35 -34.80
CA SER A 657 -15.15 3.23 -35.66
C SER A 657 -13.65 3.31 -35.95
N CYS A 658 -12.91 2.25 -35.64
CA CYS A 658 -11.52 2.09 -36.05
C CYS A 658 -11.43 0.99 -37.11
N ALA A 659 -10.65 1.21 -38.17
CA ALA A 659 -10.39 0.22 -39.21
C ALA A 659 -9.16 -0.65 -38.88
N ASP A 660 -8.17 -0.08 -38.19
CA ASP A 660 -7.02 -0.81 -37.65
C ASP A 660 -7.01 -0.74 -36.10
N TRP A 661 -7.69 -1.73 -35.50
CA TRP A 661 -7.94 -1.86 -34.07
C TRP A 661 -7.09 -2.97 -33.45
N ARG A 662 -6.36 -2.66 -32.38
CA ARG A 662 -5.53 -3.62 -31.62
C ARG A 662 -6.12 -3.82 -30.23
N TRP A 663 -6.44 -5.08 -29.90
CA TRP A 663 -7.02 -5.46 -28.60
C TRP A 663 -6.05 -6.23 -27.70
N SER A 664 -4.98 -6.80 -28.27
CA SER A 664 -3.93 -7.49 -27.53
C SER A 664 -2.60 -6.75 -27.66
N SER A 665 -1.80 -6.78 -26.60
CA SER A 665 -0.41 -6.31 -26.65
C SER A 665 0.49 -7.15 -27.56
N ALA A 666 0.01 -8.33 -27.98
CA ALA A 666 0.62 -9.13 -29.05
C ALA A 666 0.20 -8.71 -30.48
N ASP A 667 -0.89 -7.95 -30.63
CA ASP A 667 -1.33 -7.37 -31.91
C ASP A 667 -0.69 -5.99 -32.13
N CYS A 668 -0.30 -5.30 -31.06
CA CYS A 668 0.58 -4.13 -31.14
C CYS A 668 1.89 -4.52 -31.84
N VAL A 669 2.32 -3.72 -32.81
CA VAL A 669 3.70 -3.80 -33.30
C VAL A 669 4.60 -3.45 -32.12
N ALA A 670 5.64 -4.27 -31.85
CA ALA A 670 6.51 -4.06 -30.70
C ALA A 670 7.03 -2.62 -30.68
N ALA A 671 6.96 -1.98 -29.50
CA ALA A 671 7.22 -0.56 -29.29
C ALA A 671 8.44 -0.10 -30.11
N ASP A 672 8.23 0.91 -30.97
CA ASP A 672 9.14 1.28 -32.08
C ASP A 672 10.60 1.20 -31.61
N PRO A 673 11.40 0.25 -32.13
CA PRO A 673 12.75 0.00 -31.61
C PRO A 673 13.63 1.24 -31.72
N CYS A 674 13.31 2.14 -32.65
CA CYS A 674 13.96 3.43 -32.81
C CYS A 674 13.88 4.28 -31.51
N ASN A 675 12.78 4.23 -30.76
CA ASN A 675 12.63 4.96 -29.49
C ASN A 675 13.60 4.52 -28.38
N ALA A 676 14.33 3.41 -28.55
CA ALA A 676 15.37 3.00 -27.60
C ALA A 676 16.68 3.82 -27.72
N HIS A 677 16.88 4.57 -28.80
CA HIS A 677 18.11 5.32 -29.06
C HIS A 677 17.98 6.78 -28.64
N ALA A 678 18.84 7.21 -27.71
CA ALA A 678 18.89 8.58 -27.19
C ALA A 678 19.82 9.51 -27.99
N ASP A 679 20.45 9.02 -29.05
CA ASP A 679 21.39 9.75 -29.89
C ASP A 679 21.30 9.32 -31.36
N CYS A 680 21.78 10.21 -32.27
CA CYS A 680 21.65 10.05 -33.71
C CYS A 680 22.49 8.89 -34.28
N ASP A 681 23.69 8.65 -33.74
CA ASP A 681 24.60 7.60 -34.23
C ASP A 681 24.07 6.20 -33.91
N ALA A 682 23.57 6.00 -32.69
CA ALA A 682 22.89 4.77 -32.31
C ALA A 682 21.58 4.58 -33.10
N CYS A 683 20.81 5.66 -33.26
CA CYS A 683 19.55 5.66 -34.00
C CYS A 683 19.72 5.25 -35.47
N THR A 684 20.62 5.91 -36.19
CA THR A 684 20.85 5.66 -37.64
C THR A 684 21.75 4.45 -37.91
N GLY A 685 22.23 3.78 -36.86
CA GLY A 685 22.87 2.47 -36.95
C GLY A 685 21.88 1.34 -37.23
N ASP A 686 20.62 1.47 -36.76
CA ASP A 686 19.61 0.42 -36.87
C ASP A 686 18.69 0.59 -38.10
N ALA A 687 18.45 -0.52 -38.79
CA ALA A 687 17.90 -0.51 -40.14
C ALA A 687 16.37 -0.28 -40.16
N GLY A 688 15.97 0.93 -40.57
CA GLY A 688 14.58 1.39 -40.54
C GLY A 688 14.34 2.54 -39.56
N CYS A 689 15.38 2.98 -38.84
CA CYS A 689 15.33 4.13 -37.95
C CYS A 689 15.96 5.37 -38.59
N GLY A 690 15.55 6.55 -38.12
CA GLY A 690 16.20 7.82 -38.42
C GLY A 690 15.97 8.85 -37.33
N TRP A 691 16.89 9.80 -37.23
CA TRP A 691 16.91 10.83 -36.21
C TRP A 691 16.24 12.11 -36.70
N CYS A 692 15.44 12.73 -35.84
CA CYS A 692 14.89 14.06 -36.09
C CYS A 692 15.56 15.11 -35.18
N GLU A 693 16.29 16.05 -35.79
CA GLU A 693 16.94 17.14 -35.03
C GLU A 693 15.95 18.21 -34.55
N ASP A 694 14.76 18.30 -35.16
CA ASP A 694 13.71 19.24 -34.73
C ASP A 694 13.12 18.86 -33.36
N SER A 695 13.08 17.57 -33.02
CA SER A 695 12.49 17.02 -31.80
C SER A 695 13.49 16.32 -30.87
N TRP A 696 14.72 16.06 -31.34
CA TRP A 696 15.76 15.28 -30.64
C TRP A 696 15.30 13.85 -30.31
N THR A 697 14.59 13.22 -31.24
CA THR A 697 14.05 11.86 -31.12
C THR A 697 14.44 10.99 -32.31
N CYS A 698 14.79 9.74 -32.04
CA CYS A 698 14.83 8.68 -33.04
C CYS A 698 13.40 8.19 -33.36
N LEU A 699 13.11 7.89 -34.62
CA LEU A 699 11.79 7.48 -35.12
C LEU A 699 11.95 6.41 -36.21
N SER A 700 10.97 5.51 -36.36
CA SER A 700 10.85 4.68 -37.57
C SER A 700 10.69 5.54 -38.83
N GLY A 701 11.39 5.17 -39.90
CA GLY A 701 11.35 5.90 -41.16
C GLY A 701 12.28 5.41 -42.27
N GLY A 702 12.14 6.03 -43.44
CA GLY A 702 12.97 5.75 -44.61
C GLY A 702 14.02 6.83 -44.91
N PRO A 703 14.82 6.66 -45.98
CA PRO A 703 15.91 7.58 -46.37
C PRO A 703 15.55 9.03 -46.71
N THR A 704 14.30 9.46 -46.50
CA THR A 704 13.81 10.80 -46.91
C THR A 704 12.84 11.47 -45.92
N ARG A 705 12.29 10.74 -44.94
CA ARG A 705 11.42 11.23 -43.86
C ARG A 705 11.13 10.10 -42.84
N PRO A 706 10.66 10.42 -41.62
CA PRO A 706 9.98 9.43 -40.78
C PRO A 706 8.74 8.85 -41.47
N ASP A 707 8.32 7.66 -41.04
CA ASP A 707 7.09 7.03 -41.55
C ASP A 707 5.82 7.66 -40.96
N VAL A 708 5.94 8.27 -39.78
CA VAL A 708 4.87 9.00 -39.08
C VAL A 708 5.32 10.42 -38.73
N GLY A 709 4.42 11.39 -38.85
CA GLY A 709 4.70 12.81 -38.58
C GLY A 709 5.50 13.49 -39.69
N ALA A 710 6.21 14.56 -39.34
CA ALA A 710 7.06 15.32 -40.25
C ALA A 710 8.29 15.86 -39.52
N CYS A 711 9.45 15.63 -40.10
CA CYS A 711 10.73 16.20 -39.65
C CYS A 711 11.33 17.00 -40.81
N ALA A 712 11.78 18.23 -40.56
CA ALA A 712 12.49 19.06 -41.54
C ALA A 712 13.98 18.73 -41.56
N ALA A 713 14.55 18.41 -40.40
CA ALA A 713 15.96 18.07 -40.19
C ALA A 713 16.14 16.57 -39.92
N TRP A 714 15.85 15.75 -40.94
CA TRP A 714 15.86 14.28 -40.88
C TRP A 714 17.23 13.69 -41.24
N ARG A 715 17.78 12.82 -40.38
CA ARG A 715 19.02 12.05 -40.62
C ARG A 715 18.71 10.56 -40.64
N TYR A 716 19.03 9.88 -41.75
CA TYR A 716 18.84 8.42 -41.90
C TYR A 716 20.18 7.63 -41.99
N TYR A 717 21.31 8.34 -42.08
CA TYR A 717 22.64 7.75 -42.20
C TYR A 717 23.55 8.35 -41.12
N ALA A 718 24.33 7.54 -40.42
CA ALA A 718 25.26 8.00 -39.39
C ALA A 718 26.29 9.03 -39.90
N GLU A 719 26.67 8.96 -41.18
CA GLU A 719 27.49 9.99 -41.86
C GLU A 719 26.87 11.39 -41.85
N ALA A 720 25.56 11.51 -41.57
CA ALA A 720 24.83 12.77 -41.45
C ALA A 720 24.46 13.13 -40.00
N CYS A 721 24.86 12.33 -39.00
CA CYS A 721 24.59 12.57 -37.57
C CYS A 721 25.67 13.40 -36.88
N ALA A 722 26.89 13.43 -37.41
CA ALA A 722 27.88 14.40 -36.99
C ALA A 722 27.36 15.82 -37.31
N PRO A 723 27.42 16.78 -36.36
CA PRO A 723 27.38 18.18 -36.74
C PRO A 723 28.53 18.46 -37.71
N PRO A 724 28.42 19.46 -38.61
CA PRO A 724 29.60 19.92 -39.34
C PRO A 724 30.68 20.28 -38.30
N PRO A 725 31.94 19.85 -38.49
CA PRO A 725 33.00 20.09 -37.52
C PRO A 725 33.08 21.59 -37.21
N ASP A 726 33.17 21.95 -35.93
CA ASP A 726 33.14 23.36 -35.51
C ASP A 726 34.28 24.08 -36.25
N PRO A 727 33.99 25.14 -37.05
CA PRO A 727 35.05 25.87 -37.75
C PRO A 727 36.11 26.40 -36.78
N CYS A 728 35.73 26.68 -35.53
CA CYS A 728 36.61 27.21 -34.50
C CYS A 728 37.70 26.21 -34.06
N ASP A 729 37.45 24.88 -34.13
CA ASP A 729 38.45 23.84 -33.83
C ASP A 729 39.67 23.86 -34.77
N ALA A 730 39.57 24.53 -35.93
CA ALA A 730 40.66 24.64 -36.89
C ALA A 730 41.76 25.64 -36.47
N HIS A 731 41.53 26.50 -35.46
CA HIS A 731 42.42 27.61 -35.11
C HIS A 731 43.17 27.37 -33.80
N GLY A 732 44.49 27.15 -33.89
CA GLY A 732 45.36 26.96 -32.73
C GLY A 732 45.86 28.24 -32.05
N ASP A 733 45.44 29.41 -32.51
CA ASP A 733 45.87 30.71 -31.97
C ASP A 733 44.75 31.78 -32.04
N CYS A 734 44.85 32.80 -31.18
CA CYS A 734 43.88 33.89 -31.08
C CYS A 734 43.68 34.65 -32.39
N GLY A 735 44.75 34.93 -33.13
CA GLY A 735 44.71 35.75 -34.34
C GLY A 735 44.07 35.03 -35.53
N ALA A 736 44.27 33.72 -35.64
CA ALA A 736 43.54 32.88 -36.58
C ALA A 736 42.07 32.73 -36.14
N CYS A 737 41.83 32.47 -34.85
CA CYS A 737 40.49 32.25 -34.29
C CYS A 737 39.56 33.46 -34.47
N THR A 738 40.00 34.65 -34.02
CA THR A 738 39.25 35.92 -34.16
C THR A 738 39.27 36.48 -35.59
N GLY A 739 39.87 35.75 -36.54
CA GLY A 739 39.77 36.02 -37.97
C GLY A 739 38.45 35.53 -38.58
N ASP A 740 37.83 34.50 -37.99
CA ASP A 740 36.57 33.91 -38.47
C ASP A 740 35.37 34.39 -37.63
N ALA A 741 34.35 34.92 -38.31
CA ALA A 741 33.32 35.75 -37.69
C ALA A 741 32.33 35.00 -36.76
N ALA A 742 32.40 33.67 -36.70
CA ALA A 742 31.63 32.83 -35.79
C ALA A 742 32.41 32.41 -34.54
N CYS A 743 33.68 32.83 -34.42
CA CYS A 743 34.63 32.34 -33.43
C CYS A 743 35.18 33.46 -32.55
N GLY A 744 35.56 33.11 -31.32
CA GLY A 744 36.34 33.94 -30.43
C GLY A 744 37.28 33.10 -29.57
N TRP A 745 38.31 33.76 -29.04
CA TRP A 745 39.38 33.11 -28.31
C TRP A 745 39.24 33.32 -26.80
N CYS A 746 39.50 32.26 -26.05
CA CYS A 746 39.49 32.29 -24.59
C CYS A 746 40.90 32.06 -24.02
N ASP A 747 41.50 33.09 -23.43
CA ASP A 747 42.85 33.00 -22.86
C ASP A 747 42.90 32.13 -21.61
N SER A 748 41.84 32.15 -20.79
CA SER A 748 41.79 31.33 -19.57
C SER A 748 41.79 29.82 -19.84
N SER A 749 41.57 29.38 -21.08
CA SER A 749 41.63 27.98 -21.51
C SER A 749 42.52 27.71 -22.73
N TRP A 750 43.12 28.75 -23.34
CA TRP A 750 43.90 28.68 -24.59
C TRP A 750 43.15 27.97 -25.72
N THR A 751 41.88 28.32 -25.91
CA THR A 751 40.98 27.64 -26.85
C THR A 751 40.23 28.62 -27.73
N CYS A 752 40.10 28.30 -29.01
CA CYS A 752 39.11 28.90 -29.89
C CYS A 752 37.74 28.25 -29.64
N MET A 753 36.66 29.03 -29.61
CA MET A 753 35.29 28.54 -29.40
C MET A 753 34.29 29.35 -30.25
N THR A 754 33.16 28.74 -30.56
CA THR A 754 32.01 29.41 -31.19
C THR A 754 31.45 30.53 -30.28
N GLY A 755 31.21 31.71 -30.85
CA GLY A 755 30.73 32.86 -30.08
C GLY A 755 30.76 34.20 -30.81
N GLY A 756 30.40 35.25 -30.07
CA GLY A 756 30.25 36.62 -30.58
C GLY A 756 30.98 37.69 -29.76
N PRO A 757 30.73 38.99 -30.04
CA PRO A 757 31.37 40.12 -29.37
C PRO A 757 31.17 40.19 -27.83
N THR A 758 30.25 39.41 -27.29
CA THR A 758 29.83 39.43 -25.88
C THR A 758 30.26 38.19 -25.08
N GLY A 759 30.84 37.17 -25.71
CA GLY A 759 31.22 35.90 -25.08
C GLY A 759 31.07 34.71 -26.03
N PRO A 760 31.48 33.50 -25.58
CA PRO A 760 31.18 32.25 -26.28
C PRO A 760 29.68 31.94 -26.23
N ASP A 761 29.16 31.25 -27.24
CA ASP A 761 27.75 30.85 -27.31
C ASP A 761 27.40 29.71 -26.34
N ALA A 762 28.42 28.94 -25.90
CA ALA A 762 28.31 27.90 -24.90
C ALA A 762 29.46 27.96 -23.87
N GLY A 763 29.16 27.63 -22.61
CA GLY A 763 30.13 27.67 -21.51
C GLY A 763 30.36 29.08 -20.95
N SER A 764 31.56 29.33 -20.41
CA SER A 764 31.92 30.62 -19.81
C SER A 764 33.41 30.88 -19.93
N CYS A 765 33.79 31.99 -20.55
CA CYS A 765 35.16 32.49 -20.58
C CYS A 765 35.28 33.76 -19.73
N SER A 766 36.29 33.87 -18.87
CA SER A 766 36.55 35.08 -18.08
C SER A 766 37.45 36.10 -18.79
N ASP A 767 38.14 35.69 -19.86
CA ASP A 767 39.08 36.50 -20.62
C ASP A 767 38.90 36.22 -22.13
N TRP A 768 37.86 36.84 -22.69
CA TRP A 768 37.34 36.58 -24.04
C TRP A 768 37.79 37.66 -25.03
N ARG A 769 38.43 37.23 -26.11
CA ARG A 769 38.91 38.08 -27.21
C ARG A 769 38.13 37.74 -28.48
N TYR A 770 37.42 38.71 -29.06
CA TYR A 770 36.64 38.52 -30.30
C TYR A 770 37.21 39.30 -31.50
N SER A 771 38.18 40.20 -31.29
CA SER A 771 38.91 40.85 -32.40
C SER A 771 40.38 40.45 -32.43
N ALA A 772 40.93 40.31 -33.64
CA ALA A 772 42.37 40.18 -33.84
C ALA A 772 43.18 41.40 -33.33
N ALA A 773 42.51 42.55 -33.10
CA ALA A 773 43.11 43.69 -32.41
C ALA A 773 43.26 43.45 -30.89
N ASP A 774 42.36 42.66 -30.30
CA ASP A 774 42.42 42.28 -28.88
C ASP A 774 43.48 41.22 -28.64
N CYS A 775 43.84 40.39 -29.64
CA CYS A 775 44.79 39.28 -29.56
C CYS A 775 46.28 39.64 -29.34
N ALA A 776 46.62 40.91 -29.13
CA ALA A 776 47.99 41.27 -28.79
C ALA A 776 48.35 40.79 -27.36
N PRO A 777 49.53 40.20 -27.12
CA PRO A 777 50.06 40.12 -25.76
C PRO A 777 50.26 41.54 -25.21
N PRO A 778 50.25 41.73 -23.87
CA PRO A 778 50.75 42.98 -23.29
C PRO A 778 52.20 43.21 -23.78
N PRO A 779 52.62 44.47 -23.99
CA PRO A 779 53.99 44.76 -24.40
C PRO A 779 54.98 44.19 -23.38
N ASP A 780 56.05 43.58 -23.87
CA ASP A 780 57.08 42.95 -23.05
C ASP A 780 57.67 43.99 -22.07
N PRO A 781 57.66 43.76 -20.74
CA PRO A 781 58.32 44.69 -19.80
C PRO A 781 59.80 44.88 -20.15
N CYS A 782 60.46 43.88 -20.74
CA CYS A 782 61.86 43.94 -21.13
C CYS A 782 62.12 44.89 -22.31
N ASP A 783 61.15 45.14 -23.20
CA ASP A 783 61.27 46.12 -24.30
C ASP A 783 61.48 47.57 -23.78
N ALA A 784 61.14 47.85 -22.51
CA ALA A 784 61.39 49.16 -21.89
C ALA A 784 62.88 49.39 -21.55
N HIS A 785 63.71 48.35 -21.56
CA HIS A 785 65.08 48.37 -21.07
C HIS A 785 66.11 48.29 -22.21
N TRP A 786 66.79 49.42 -22.45
CA TRP A 786 67.76 49.61 -23.55
C TRP A 786 69.22 49.46 -23.10
N ASP A 787 69.46 49.08 -21.85
CA ASP A 787 70.80 48.80 -21.30
C ASP A 787 70.78 47.63 -20.29
N CYS A 788 71.93 46.97 -20.15
CA CYS A 788 72.11 45.77 -19.32
C CYS A 788 71.69 45.98 -17.85
N ALA A 789 72.00 47.14 -17.26
CA ALA A 789 71.79 47.40 -15.84
C ALA A 789 70.34 47.81 -15.51
N ALA A 790 69.64 48.45 -16.46
CA ALA A 790 68.19 48.62 -16.39
C ALA A 790 67.46 47.29 -16.59
N CYS A 791 67.91 46.49 -17.55
CA CYS A 791 67.32 45.19 -17.90
C CYS A 791 67.38 44.18 -16.76
N THR A 792 68.58 43.86 -16.28
CA THR A 792 68.83 42.96 -15.12
C THR A 792 68.43 43.59 -13.77
N GLY A 793 67.79 44.76 -13.80
CA GLY A 793 67.12 45.39 -12.66
C GLY A 793 65.68 44.91 -12.48
N ASP A 794 65.03 44.36 -13.51
CA ASP A 794 63.74 43.68 -13.39
C ASP A 794 63.95 42.16 -13.28
N SER A 795 63.22 41.53 -12.34
CA SER A 795 63.28 40.09 -12.07
C SER A 795 62.67 39.20 -13.16
N ALA A 796 61.99 39.77 -14.16
CA ALA A 796 61.45 39.03 -15.31
C ALA A 796 62.40 39.02 -16.53
N CYS A 797 63.51 39.76 -16.47
CA CYS A 797 64.32 40.10 -17.64
C CYS A 797 65.80 39.72 -17.50
N GLY A 798 66.45 39.43 -18.63
CA GLY A 798 67.90 39.33 -18.73
C GLY A 798 68.43 39.94 -20.03
N TRP A 799 69.72 40.29 -20.01
CA TRP A 799 70.41 40.96 -21.11
C TRP A 799 71.22 39.98 -21.94
N CYS A 800 71.11 40.07 -23.26
CA CYS A 800 71.92 39.30 -24.19
C CYS A 800 72.94 40.19 -24.92
N GLU A 801 74.23 39.92 -24.74
CA GLU A 801 75.31 40.69 -25.38
C GLU A 801 75.56 40.30 -26.84
N ASP A 802 75.08 39.12 -27.28
CA ASP A 802 75.15 38.73 -28.70
C ASP A 802 74.20 39.57 -29.57
N SER A 803 73.06 40.00 -29.02
CA SER A 803 72.01 40.76 -29.71
C SER A 803 71.85 42.21 -29.24
N TRP A 804 72.44 42.59 -28.10
CA TRP A 804 72.29 43.91 -27.45
C TRP A 804 70.83 44.25 -27.13
N THR A 805 70.09 43.24 -26.63
CA THR A 805 68.67 43.36 -26.28
C THR A 805 68.40 42.79 -24.90
N CYS A 806 67.46 43.43 -24.20
CA CYS A 806 66.78 42.85 -23.06
C CYS A 806 65.69 41.89 -23.57
N MET A 807 65.49 40.76 -22.89
CA MET A 807 64.47 39.76 -23.22
C MET A 807 63.95 39.11 -21.91
N THR A 808 62.76 38.53 -21.91
CA THR A 808 62.31 37.73 -20.75
C THR A 808 63.17 36.49 -20.58
N GLY A 809 63.37 36.08 -19.33
CA GLY A 809 64.11 34.86 -19.00
C GLY A 809 64.52 34.79 -17.54
N ASP A 810 65.31 33.75 -17.22
CA ASP A 810 65.78 33.49 -15.87
C ASP A 810 67.31 33.34 -15.78
N SER A 811 67.82 32.86 -14.65
CA SER A 811 69.26 32.64 -14.43
C SER A 811 69.93 31.59 -15.33
N TYR A 812 69.18 30.89 -16.19
CA TYR A 812 69.70 29.88 -17.11
C TYR A 812 69.67 30.32 -18.59
N GLY A 813 68.83 31.30 -18.96
CA GLY A 813 68.74 31.82 -20.33
C GLY A 813 67.46 32.63 -20.59
N PRO A 814 67.30 33.17 -21.80
CA PRO A 814 66.04 33.77 -22.24
C PRO A 814 64.96 32.68 -22.42
N ASP A 815 63.69 33.03 -22.19
CA ASP A 815 62.55 32.11 -22.35
C ASP A 815 62.35 31.66 -23.80
N SER A 816 62.82 32.47 -24.76
CA SER A 816 62.76 32.16 -26.18
C SER A 816 64.04 32.60 -26.93
N GLY A 817 64.35 31.90 -28.02
CA GLY A 817 65.58 32.11 -28.77
C GLY A 817 66.80 31.43 -28.11
N SER A 818 67.98 32.03 -28.27
CA SER A 818 69.23 31.53 -27.70
C SER A 818 70.26 32.65 -27.58
N CYS A 819 70.83 32.83 -26.39
CA CYS A 819 71.96 33.73 -26.15
C CYS A 819 73.20 32.93 -25.70
N GLY A 820 74.40 33.34 -26.13
CA GLY A 820 75.68 32.74 -25.74
C GLY A 820 76.37 33.48 -24.59
N ASP A 821 76.26 34.81 -24.54
CA ASP A 821 76.63 35.67 -23.39
C ASP A 821 75.36 36.30 -22.79
N TRP A 822 74.68 35.50 -21.95
CA TRP A 822 73.48 35.87 -21.20
C TRP A 822 73.83 36.37 -19.80
N ARG A 823 73.19 37.47 -19.39
CA ARG A 823 73.41 38.11 -18.09
C ARG A 823 72.07 38.35 -17.42
N TYR A 824 71.92 37.87 -16.19
CA TYR A 824 70.68 37.94 -15.43
C TYR A 824 70.85 38.73 -14.12
N LEU A 825 72.08 38.91 -13.63
CA LEU A 825 72.37 39.70 -12.44
C LEU A 825 72.98 41.05 -12.82
N ALA A 826 72.50 42.13 -12.20
CA ALA A 826 73.06 43.49 -12.37
C ALA A 826 74.51 43.69 -11.88
N ALA A 827 75.22 42.62 -11.53
CA ALA A 827 76.66 42.58 -11.25
C ALA A 827 77.47 41.84 -12.35
N GLU A 828 76.80 41.34 -13.39
CA GLU A 828 77.38 40.80 -14.62
C GLU A 828 77.48 41.90 -15.70
N CYS A 829 76.76 43.02 -15.50
CA CYS A 829 76.89 44.29 -16.23
C CYS A 829 78.02 45.17 -15.65
#